data_AF-A0A4V3S084-F1
#
_entry.id   AF-A0A4V3S084-F1
#
_cell.length_a   1.000
_cell.length_b   1.000
_cell.length_c   1.000
_cell.angle_alpha   90.00
_cell.angle_beta   90.00
_cell.angle_gamma   90.00
#
_symmetry.space_group_name_H-M   'P 1'
#
loop_
_entity.id
_entity.type
_entity.pdbx_description
1 polymer ?
#
loop_
_entity_poly.entity_id
_entity_poly.type
_entity_poly.pdbx_seq_one_letter_code
_entity_poly.pdbx_strand_id
1 'polypeptide(L)'
;MKIFYGKIRKRLCALLLVMTVFVSAVYQNEVYAENISLGDIASLPDSLQAQTLEVKVDGHGLNGKHEYEEKEIADYKDGILMTLNEETAVLESETFTGDVYKNQTSLYGNALITEAGHCTLTKSIVTESDIKFSSQTISAEAEDSAVLYSKTGSIELQADVIHFTGILYAPEASITLSAKEIQWNGALIAKNISIESDKLEIRGYSDSEMKKLKWMQEEKINSSYTVLDEDNRKLVFHMENYDETEIYVRQENSPSFELLAVTEEDTYEINYDEIQGISEYRTVTKRFGETQNSSIFTYSNQNGEVEETVLDSDGDRIPDGYEIWDLGTDPYAADTDGDGFPDGYEVYVLYTDPLEVTGDADSDGDGLSDKTEMELGTNPHLADSDFDGLIDSTDPEPMLTDVESGQVPDYEVETKTGVFDICIRYYDENGTEFETIYDYTDGHSIYLNQNGKATQRFYNQDGYETVSIQKADGEYIINTTSYDENGNAVSVNYNGMRYCYAYDEDGNVIKSTAGDRVLEENSYSGEQLTEVVYGNGDRQKMEYDEEGNLVKVIKNDEIAYEWEYEENRPLFYHDYLEDKIYTYTYDENNYLSQIQCSDGFTVDYSGSDEYQEVTYSYGEESIYKAINILEEEEDSLKVEVMNGEDTNVMELENNTLTSHFVTSENVTVAESEKEITEEQSVETEKNSEEVIEYQYDENGNIAEVKTDGVVTAAYEYDGFGQLIREDSLESGTTVINEYDTGGNILSSTEYALNMGAETDDLAGGKQIVYEYGDQQWGDLLTAYNGAEITYDEIGNPIKYYNGMTFEWNGKQLASVENEGGTTTYSYNGDGLRTGKNTAGEQTEYFWENGNLIGENRNGNVIWYMYDAGNTIAGFQYDGNSYYFNKNLQGDIVSIVDSSGAVLVEYEYDAWGKTTVASGDETLGNLNPIKYRGYYYDNETGFYYLQSRYYDANTGRFLNADYHLDYGAGNAEGNLFTYAANNSVMRVDPTGGQSVVITIITVVVVLVLVSYLSSSFIPTWRKNSKKLAEAMGRELTKIGSTLGYYKSLVDALWADYSQSFARAKKKLTGTEIHHIVAKGAYKATEARKVLNSVGISVESSLNKIPLKKGLHKRLHTNMYYKIVNEMVVKCYNMSNIKQRQKRNVSGVLEILYNTLKGLNKMAPF
;
A
#
# COMPACT_ATOMS: atom_id res chain seq x y z
N MET A 1 -14.85 -27.31 -15.13
CA MET A 1 -13.86 -26.27 -14.78
C MET A 1 -12.46 -26.46 -15.43
N LYS A 2 -12.11 -27.59 -16.08
CA LYS A 2 -10.86 -27.73 -16.90
C LYS A 2 -11.02 -27.68 -18.42
N ILE A 3 -12.24 -27.74 -18.92
CA ILE A 3 -12.53 -27.58 -20.36
C ILE A 3 -12.80 -26.10 -20.71
N PHE A 4 -13.13 -25.27 -19.71
CA PHE A 4 -13.43 -23.84 -19.82
C PHE A 4 -12.18 -23.00 -20.19
N TYR A 5 -11.06 -23.21 -19.49
CA TYR A 5 -9.81 -22.44 -19.70
C TYR A 5 -9.06 -22.72 -21.02
N GLY A 6 -9.51 -23.68 -21.84
CA GLY A 6 -8.78 -24.12 -23.05
C GLY A 6 -9.17 -23.43 -24.35
N LYS A 7 -10.37 -22.84 -24.45
CA LYS A 7 -10.93 -22.33 -25.72
C LYS A 7 -10.98 -20.81 -25.83
N ILE A 8 -10.98 -20.08 -24.71
CA ILE A 8 -10.96 -18.59 -24.66
C ILE A 8 -9.59 -18.05 -25.13
N ARG A 9 -8.51 -18.75 -24.80
CA ARG A 9 -7.12 -18.35 -25.06
C ARG A 9 -6.68 -18.20 -26.53
N LYS A 10 -7.48 -18.65 -27.51
CA LYS A 10 -7.11 -18.56 -28.94
C LYS A 10 -7.81 -17.44 -29.69
N ARG A 11 -8.74 -16.71 -29.07
CA ARG A 11 -9.49 -15.64 -29.76
C ARG A 11 -9.27 -14.24 -29.19
N LEU A 12 -8.71 -14.11 -27.97
CA LEU A 12 -8.32 -12.81 -27.39
C LEU A 12 -7.15 -12.13 -28.13
N CYS A 13 -6.20 -12.86 -28.73
CA CYS A 13 -5.09 -12.23 -29.47
C CYS A 13 -5.46 -11.70 -30.88
N ALA A 14 -6.75 -11.62 -31.23
CA ALA A 14 -7.18 -11.12 -32.53
C ALA A 14 -8.24 -10.00 -32.46
N LEU A 15 -8.63 -9.55 -31.26
CA LEU A 15 -9.59 -8.45 -31.10
C LEU A 15 -9.01 -7.17 -30.48
N LEU A 16 -7.71 -7.16 -30.12
CA LEU A 16 -6.97 -5.94 -29.74
C LEU A 16 -6.52 -5.08 -30.95
N LEU A 17 -7.17 -5.22 -32.12
CA LEU A 17 -6.82 -4.44 -33.31
C LEU A 17 -8.03 -3.85 -34.06
N VAL A 18 -9.25 -4.00 -33.54
CA VAL A 18 -10.44 -3.36 -34.13
C VAL A 18 -11.45 -3.08 -33.01
N MET A 19 -11.34 -1.91 -32.37
CA MET A 19 -12.47 -1.15 -31.78
C MET A 19 -11.99 0.24 -31.34
N THR A 20 -11.48 1.02 -32.31
CA THR A 20 -11.37 2.49 -32.20
C THR A 20 -12.44 3.16 -33.06
N VAL A 21 -13.61 2.53 -33.25
CA VAL A 21 -14.66 3.10 -34.10
C VAL A 21 -16.05 2.72 -33.62
N PHE A 22 -16.88 3.75 -33.35
CA PHE A 22 -18.34 3.77 -33.19
C PHE A 22 -18.85 3.21 -31.84
N VAL A 23 -19.62 3.91 -30.98
CA VAL A 23 -20.60 4.99 -31.19
C VAL A 23 -20.76 5.78 -29.86
N SER A 24 -20.46 7.08 -29.86
CA SER A 24 -21.18 8.04 -29.03
C SER A 24 -22.42 8.48 -29.81
N ALA A 25 -23.60 8.10 -29.34
CA ALA A 25 -24.86 8.66 -29.81
C ALA A 25 -25.88 8.62 -28.68
N VAL A 26 -26.53 9.78 -28.53
CA VAL A 26 -27.67 10.08 -27.66
C VAL A 26 -27.29 10.61 -26.28
N TYR A 27 -26.85 11.88 -26.25
CA TYR A 27 -27.55 12.92 -25.48
C TYR A 27 -27.49 14.22 -26.28
N GLN A 28 -28.57 14.53 -27.01
CA GLN A 28 -28.83 15.88 -27.50
C GLN A 28 -29.42 16.68 -26.35
N ASN A 29 -28.61 17.49 -25.68
CA ASN A 29 -29.10 18.70 -25.03
C ASN A 29 -28.80 19.87 -25.96
N GLU A 30 -29.86 20.44 -26.54
CA GLU A 30 -29.83 21.74 -27.19
C GLU A 30 -29.48 22.79 -26.12
N VAL A 31 -28.20 23.17 -26.04
CA VAL A 31 -27.82 24.39 -25.33
C VAL A 31 -28.08 25.56 -26.28
N TYR A 32 -29.04 26.40 -25.89
CA TYR A 32 -29.25 27.70 -26.47
C TYR A 32 -27.95 28.50 -26.38
N ALA A 33 -27.39 28.91 -27.52
CA ALA A 33 -26.32 29.90 -27.56
C ALA A 33 -26.84 31.23 -27.00
N GLU A 34 -26.63 31.46 -25.71
CA GLU A 34 -26.67 32.80 -25.14
C GLU A 34 -25.41 33.56 -25.58
N ASN A 35 -25.57 34.83 -25.93
CA ASN A 35 -24.47 35.69 -26.38
C ASN A 35 -23.42 35.83 -25.26
N ILE A 36 -22.30 35.11 -25.36
CA ILE A 36 -21.16 35.24 -24.45
C ILE A 36 -20.48 36.59 -24.73
N SER A 37 -20.33 37.45 -23.72
CA SER A 37 -19.55 38.67 -23.86
C SER A 37 -18.05 38.38 -23.71
N LEU A 38 -17.18 39.20 -24.31
CA LEU A 38 -15.72 39.08 -24.15
C LEU A 38 -15.25 39.16 -22.68
N GLY A 39 -16.08 39.69 -21.78
CA GLY A 39 -15.83 39.70 -20.34
C GLY A 39 -16.08 38.34 -19.66
N ASP A 40 -16.94 37.49 -20.22
CA ASP A 40 -17.32 36.19 -19.67
C ASP A 40 -16.32 35.08 -20.06
N ILE A 41 -15.56 35.28 -21.15
CA ILE A 41 -14.53 34.33 -21.64
C ILE A 41 -13.27 34.36 -20.78
N ALA A 42 -12.94 35.50 -20.17
CA ALA A 42 -11.79 35.64 -19.26
C ALA A 42 -12.02 34.93 -17.91
N SER A 43 -13.24 34.48 -17.62
CA SER A 43 -13.65 33.75 -16.43
C SER A 43 -13.97 32.27 -16.68
N LEU A 44 -13.66 31.73 -17.87
CA LEU A 44 -13.88 30.31 -18.15
C LEU A 44 -12.81 29.44 -17.46
N PRO A 45 -13.20 28.26 -16.93
CA PRO A 45 -12.29 27.35 -16.20
C PRO A 45 -11.18 26.73 -17.07
N ASP A 46 -11.24 26.82 -18.41
CA ASP A 46 -10.28 26.20 -19.34
C ASP A 46 -9.51 27.22 -20.21
N SER A 47 -8.85 28.19 -19.59
CA SER A 47 -8.15 29.25 -20.34
C SER A 47 -6.80 28.83 -20.96
N LEU A 48 -6.23 27.66 -20.63
CA LEU A 48 -5.06 27.06 -21.33
C LEU A 48 -5.44 25.69 -21.88
N GLN A 49 -5.37 25.53 -23.20
CA GLN A 49 -5.57 24.22 -23.83
C GLN A 49 -4.48 23.96 -24.87
N ALA A 50 -3.72 22.89 -24.67
CA ALA A 50 -2.71 22.41 -25.59
C ALA A 50 -2.74 20.89 -25.67
N GLN A 51 -2.26 20.31 -26.77
CA GLN A 51 -1.79 18.92 -26.79
C GLN A 51 -0.32 18.86 -26.35
N THR A 52 0.46 19.89 -26.64
CA THR A 52 1.82 20.05 -26.14
C THR A 52 2.04 21.46 -25.62
N LEU A 53 2.46 21.60 -24.37
CA LEU A 53 2.82 22.87 -23.75
C LEU A 53 4.30 22.86 -23.39
N GLU A 54 5.04 23.87 -23.84
CA GLU A 54 6.44 24.09 -23.53
C GLU A 54 6.62 25.50 -22.95
N VAL A 55 7.24 25.60 -21.78
CA VAL A 55 7.51 26.88 -21.10
C VAL A 55 8.98 26.92 -20.72
N LYS A 56 9.65 28.03 -21.06
CA LYS A 56 11.03 28.32 -20.71
C LYS A 56 11.12 29.72 -20.09
N VAL A 57 11.58 29.82 -18.85
CA VAL A 57 11.75 31.09 -18.14
C VAL A 57 13.17 31.21 -17.56
N ASP A 58 13.97 32.12 -18.12
CA ASP A 58 15.35 32.36 -17.69
C ASP A 58 15.38 32.99 -16.28
N GLY A 59 16.09 32.35 -15.33
CA GLY A 59 16.42 32.91 -14.02
C GLY A 59 15.46 32.64 -12.86
N HIS A 60 14.36 31.90 -13.07
CA HIS A 60 13.35 31.63 -12.03
C HIS A 60 12.82 30.19 -11.96
N GLY A 61 13.46 29.22 -12.63
CA GLY A 61 13.15 27.79 -12.47
C GLY A 61 11.79 27.33 -13.04
N LEU A 62 11.20 28.11 -13.96
CA LEU A 62 9.96 27.76 -14.65
C LEU A 62 10.29 27.21 -16.04
N ASN A 63 10.83 25.98 -16.09
CA ASN A 63 11.13 25.27 -17.33
C ASN A 63 10.40 23.92 -17.34
N GLY A 64 9.67 23.59 -18.40
CA GLY A 64 8.97 22.32 -18.50
C GLY A 64 8.28 22.07 -19.84
N LYS A 65 8.07 20.80 -20.18
CA LYS A 65 7.28 20.35 -21.34
C LYS A 65 6.23 19.34 -20.88
N HIS A 66 4.97 19.54 -21.27
CA HIS A 66 3.87 18.65 -20.95
C HIS A 66 3.13 18.23 -22.24
N GLU A 67 2.85 16.94 -22.38
CA GLU A 67 2.04 16.37 -23.46
C GLU A 67 0.74 15.83 -22.86
N TYR A 68 -0.40 16.36 -23.29
CA TYR A 68 -1.72 15.95 -22.82
C TYR A 68 -2.22 14.76 -23.66
N GLU A 69 -2.60 13.64 -23.04
CA GLU A 69 -3.24 12.51 -23.75
C GLU A 69 -4.69 12.88 -24.14
N GLU A 70 -5.01 12.76 -25.44
CA GLU A 70 -6.36 12.90 -26.04
C GLU A 70 -7.29 14.01 -25.49
N LYS A 71 -6.76 15.18 -25.11
CA LYS A 71 -7.60 16.34 -24.79
C LYS A 71 -8.27 16.85 -26.09
N GLU A 72 -9.60 16.72 -26.23
CA GLU A 72 -10.34 17.41 -27.29
C GLU A 72 -10.14 18.93 -27.09
N ILE A 73 -9.38 19.56 -27.98
CA ILE A 73 -9.22 21.02 -27.98
C ILE A 73 -10.61 21.62 -28.20
N ALA A 74 -11.08 22.42 -27.25
CA ALA A 74 -12.44 22.96 -27.27
C ALA A 74 -12.69 23.76 -28.56
N ASP A 75 -13.72 23.35 -29.31
CA ASP A 75 -14.09 24.02 -30.55
C ASP A 75 -14.96 25.27 -30.29
N TYR A 76 -14.31 26.37 -29.92
CA TYR A 76 -14.97 27.65 -29.73
C TYR A 76 -15.28 28.40 -31.04
N LYS A 77 -15.13 27.75 -32.19
CA LYS A 77 -15.27 28.39 -33.51
C LYS A 77 -16.58 29.13 -33.65
N ASP A 78 -17.71 28.53 -33.29
CA ASP A 78 -19.02 29.18 -33.47
C ASP A 78 -19.24 30.33 -32.49
N GLY A 79 -18.77 30.21 -31.24
CA GLY A 79 -18.85 31.30 -30.23
C GLY A 79 -17.93 32.48 -30.57
N ILE A 80 -16.69 32.21 -30.96
CA ILE A 80 -15.74 33.22 -31.43
C ILE A 80 -16.27 33.89 -32.69
N LEU A 81 -16.80 33.14 -33.66
CA LEU A 81 -17.40 33.71 -34.88
C LEU A 81 -18.68 34.51 -34.59
N MET A 82 -19.45 34.19 -33.55
CA MET A 82 -20.63 34.98 -33.14
C MET A 82 -20.27 36.32 -32.48
N THR A 83 -19.06 36.46 -31.90
CA THR A 83 -18.55 37.78 -31.47
C THR A 83 -18.12 38.67 -32.64
N LEU A 84 -18.05 38.11 -33.84
CA LEU A 84 -17.73 38.83 -35.09
C LEU A 84 -19.04 39.31 -35.74
N ASN A 85 -19.13 40.60 -36.07
CA ASN A 85 -20.32 41.17 -36.71
C ASN A 85 -20.27 41.06 -38.25
N GLU A 86 -21.36 41.44 -38.94
CA GLU A 86 -21.50 41.43 -40.43
C GLU A 86 -20.42 42.25 -41.19
N GLU A 87 -19.56 42.98 -40.47
CA GLU A 87 -18.48 43.79 -41.02
C GLU A 87 -17.09 43.08 -40.95
N THR A 88 -17.05 41.85 -40.41
CA THR A 88 -15.81 41.09 -40.22
C THR A 88 -15.40 40.34 -41.51
N ALA A 89 -14.27 40.70 -42.09
CA ALA A 89 -13.75 40.03 -43.29
C ALA A 89 -12.76 38.91 -42.92
N VAL A 90 -13.09 37.65 -43.26
CA VAL A 90 -12.16 36.52 -43.24
C VAL A 90 -11.27 36.63 -44.47
N LEU A 91 -9.95 36.72 -44.29
CA LEU A 91 -8.98 36.86 -45.39
C LEU A 91 -8.33 35.52 -45.76
N GLU A 92 -8.45 35.12 -47.02
CA GLU A 92 -7.85 33.90 -47.61
C GLU A 92 -6.42 34.14 -48.18
N SER A 93 -5.45 34.66 -47.40
CA SER A 93 -4.08 34.89 -47.92
C SER A 93 -2.93 34.35 -47.06
N GLU A 94 -1.90 33.85 -47.75
CA GLU A 94 -0.67 33.22 -47.24
C GLU A 94 0.18 34.17 -46.36
N THR A 95 0.05 34.05 -45.02
CA THR A 95 0.90 34.64 -43.96
C THR A 95 0.77 36.16 -43.67
N PHE A 96 0.39 36.54 -42.44
CA PHE A 96 0.36 37.94 -41.96
C PHE A 96 1.64 38.31 -41.20
N THR A 97 2.36 39.33 -41.67
CA THR A 97 3.56 39.89 -41.02
C THR A 97 3.39 41.40 -40.76
N GLY A 98 4.08 41.94 -39.75
CA GLY A 98 3.94 43.34 -39.30
C GLY A 98 4.15 44.42 -40.38
N ASP A 99 4.85 44.13 -41.48
CA ASP A 99 5.12 45.08 -42.57
C ASP A 99 3.95 45.28 -43.56
N VAL A 100 2.93 44.40 -43.56
CA VAL A 100 1.82 44.42 -44.53
C VAL A 100 0.76 45.50 -44.21
N TYR A 101 0.80 46.10 -43.03
CA TYR A 101 -0.27 46.94 -42.48
C TYR A 101 -0.33 48.40 -42.96
N LYS A 102 0.57 48.85 -43.84
CA LYS A 102 0.66 50.29 -44.16
C LYS A 102 -0.30 50.84 -45.24
N ASN A 103 -1.03 50.04 -46.03
CA ASN A 103 -1.64 50.59 -47.28
C ASN A 103 -2.97 50.01 -47.81
N GLN A 104 -3.84 49.37 -47.02
CA GLN A 104 -5.15 48.89 -47.53
C GLN A 104 -6.32 49.47 -46.71
N THR A 105 -7.23 50.21 -47.37
CA THR A 105 -8.38 50.92 -46.78
C THR A 105 -9.71 50.14 -46.83
N SER A 106 -9.67 48.84 -47.10
CA SER A 106 -10.83 47.95 -47.08
C SER A 106 -10.53 46.68 -46.29
N LEU A 107 -10.12 46.91 -45.05
CA LEU A 107 -9.99 45.96 -43.97
C LEU A 107 -10.40 46.73 -42.72
N TYR A 108 -11.22 46.15 -41.84
CA TYR A 108 -11.50 46.74 -40.53
C TYR A 108 -10.23 46.66 -39.68
N GLY A 109 -9.26 47.52 -40.00
CA GLY A 109 -8.17 47.95 -39.16
C GLY A 109 -8.52 49.32 -38.59
N ASN A 110 -8.67 49.36 -37.27
CA ASN A 110 -8.57 50.53 -36.40
C ASN A 110 -8.39 49.92 -35.01
N ALA A 111 -7.20 49.79 -34.43
CA ALA A 111 -5.93 50.45 -34.64
C ALA A 111 -4.79 49.46 -34.38
N LEU A 112 -3.77 49.47 -35.25
CA LEU A 112 -2.44 48.99 -34.89
C LEU A 112 -1.59 50.26 -34.78
N ILE A 113 -1.52 50.85 -33.60
CA ILE A 113 -0.67 52.03 -33.39
C ILE A 113 0.76 51.50 -33.27
N THR A 114 1.47 51.46 -34.39
CA THR A 114 2.91 51.26 -34.38
C THR A 114 3.60 52.60 -34.18
N GLU A 115 3.74 53.02 -32.92
CA GLU A 115 4.84 53.93 -32.57
C GLU A 115 6.16 53.17 -32.73
N ALA A 116 7.28 53.87 -32.94
CA ALA A 116 8.55 53.20 -33.19
C ALA A 116 8.92 52.28 -32.01
N GLY A 117 8.77 50.96 -32.21
CA GLY A 117 9.04 49.93 -31.21
C GLY A 117 7.83 49.41 -30.41
N HIS A 118 6.63 49.99 -30.52
CA HIS A 118 5.44 49.53 -29.77
C HIS A 118 4.32 49.07 -30.70
N CYS A 119 3.69 47.94 -30.39
CA CYS A 119 2.54 47.38 -31.11
C CYS A 119 1.36 47.22 -30.15
N THR A 120 0.34 48.08 -30.28
CA THR A 120 -0.89 47.95 -29.49
C THR A 120 -1.99 47.30 -30.33
N LEU A 121 -2.51 46.16 -29.86
CA LEU A 121 -3.61 45.41 -30.46
C LEU A 121 -4.93 45.89 -29.86
N THR A 122 -5.78 46.54 -30.66
CA THR A 122 -7.03 47.12 -30.15
C THR A 122 -8.29 46.36 -30.59
N LYS A 123 -8.21 45.31 -31.44
CA LYS A 123 -9.35 44.51 -31.97
C LYS A 123 -8.95 43.12 -32.48
N SER A 124 -9.95 42.27 -32.77
CA SER A 124 -9.81 40.87 -33.23
C SER A 124 -9.22 40.70 -34.64
N ILE A 125 -8.33 39.71 -34.81
CA ILE A 125 -7.75 39.25 -36.08
C ILE A 125 -8.16 37.79 -36.29
N VAL A 126 -8.80 37.49 -37.43
CA VAL A 126 -9.25 36.14 -37.78
C VAL A 126 -8.77 35.78 -39.17
N THR A 127 -8.04 34.67 -39.31
CA THR A 127 -7.48 34.22 -40.60
C THR A 127 -7.40 32.69 -40.69
N GLU A 128 -7.28 32.17 -41.92
CA GLU A 128 -6.94 30.76 -42.14
C GLU A 128 -5.42 30.50 -42.18
N SER A 129 -4.57 31.53 -42.06
CA SER A 129 -3.11 31.44 -42.20
C SER A 129 -2.34 31.95 -40.97
N ASP A 130 -1.02 31.85 -40.97
CA ASP A 130 -0.17 32.27 -39.84
C ASP A 130 -0.33 33.76 -39.49
N ILE A 131 -0.28 34.06 -38.18
CA ILE A 131 -0.25 35.41 -37.61
C ILE A 131 1.12 35.62 -36.94
N LYS A 132 1.94 36.56 -37.42
CA LYS A 132 3.27 36.83 -36.85
C LYS A 132 3.48 38.31 -36.51
N PHE A 133 3.79 38.60 -35.25
CA PHE A 133 4.14 39.93 -34.75
C PHE A 133 5.54 39.97 -34.17
N SER A 134 6.32 40.98 -34.57
CA SER A 134 7.66 41.27 -34.03
C SER A 134 7.78 42.77 -33.73
N SER A 135 8.05 43.13 -32.47
CA SER A 135 8.08 44.52 -31.97
C SER A 135 9.00 44.64 -30.74
N GLN A 136 9.30 45.83 -30.20
CA GLN A 136 9.95 45.90 -28.87
C GLN A 136 8.92 45.67 -27.75
N THR A 137 7.70 46.15 -27.93
CA THR A 137 6.57 45.87 -27.03
C THR A 137 5.34 45.45 -27.83
N ILE A 138 4.62 44.44 -27.33
CA ILE A 138 3.29 44.04 -27.80
C ILE A 138 2.33 44.18 -26.62
N SER A 139 1.23 44.92 -26.79
CA SER A 139 0.24 45.11 -25.72
C SER A 139 -1.20 45.12 -26.23
N ALA A 140 -2.18 44.80 -25.39
CA ALA A 140 -3.61 45.06 -25.65
C ALA A 140 -4.11 46.28 -24.86
N GLU A 141 -5.10 47.04 -25.37
CA GLU A 141 -5.70 48.14 -24.59
C GLU A 141 -6.54 47.62 -23.43
N ALA A 142 -6.36 48.20 -22.23
CA ALA A 142 -6.94 47.69 -20.98
C ALA A 142 -8.48 47.68 -20.90
N GLU A 143 -9.18 48.35 -21.82
CA GLU A 143 -10.65 48.39 -21.89
C GLU A 143 -11.25 47.46 -22.97
N ASP A 144 -10.43 46.83 -23.83
CA ASP A 144 -10.88 45.98 -24.94
C ASP A 144 -10.06 44.67 -25.03
N SER A 145 -10.69 43.50 -24.81
CA SER A 145 -10.05 42.18 -25.00
C SER A 145 -9.77 41.90 -26.49
N ALA A 146 -8.52 41.57 -26.85
CA ALA A 146 -8.12 41.26 -28.23
C ALA A 146 -8.23 39.76 -28.56
N VAL A 147 -8.73 39.39 -29.74
CA VAL A 147 -8.79 37.98 -30.18
C VAL A 147 -7.90 37.75 -31.40
N LEU A 148 -6.91 36.87 -31.32
CA LEU A 148 -6.15 36.38 -32.47
C LEU A 148 -6.58 34.94 -32.74
N TYR A 149 -7.25 34.71 -33.87
CA TYR A 149 -7.69 33.39 -34.29
C TYR A 149 -7.05 33.02 -35.63
N SER A 150 -6.31 31.92 -35.63
CA SER A 150 -5.90 31.24 -36.86
C SER A 150 -6.53 29.85 -36.95
N LYS A 151 -7.21 29.56 -38.06
CA LYS A 151 -7.89 28.27 -38.26
C LYS A 151 -6.91 27.12 -38.50
N THR A 152 -5.91 27.33 -39.36
CA THR A 152 -4.91 26.30 -39.74
C THR A 152 -3.46 26.78 -39.62
N GLY A 153 -3.23 28.04 -39.25
CA GLY A 153 -1.89 28.63 -39.15
C GLY A 153 -1.46 28.87 -37.71
N SER A 154 -0.16 29.08 -37.51
CA SER A 154 0.42 29.34 -36.19
C SER A 154 0.35 30.82 -35.81
N ILE A 155 0.33 31.13 -34.51
CA ILE A 155 0.36 32.49 -33.97
C ILE A 155 1.71 32.69 -33.26
N GLU A 156 2.50 33.66 -33.71
CA GLU A 156 3.84 33.94 -33.18
C GLU A 156 3.95 35.40 -32.73
N LEU A 157 4.21 35.63 -31.44
CA LEU A 157 4.44 36.94 -30.85
C LEU A 157 5.88 37.03 -30.32
N GLN A 158 6.69 37.92 -30.89
CA GLN A 158 8.08 38.14 -30.49
C GLN A 158 8.30 39.60 -30.06
N ALA A 159 8.73 39.84 -28.81
CA ALA A 159 9.02 41.18 -28.31
C ALA A 159 10.06 41.25 -27.17
N ASP A 160 10.43 42.43 -26.69
CA ASP A 160 11.10 42.55 -25.38
C ASP A 160 10.05 42.45 -24.25
N VAL A 161 8.82 42.96 -24.48
CA VAL A 161 7.71 42.93 -23.51
C VAL A 161 6.40 42.56 -24.21
N ILE A 162 5.66 41.57 -23.68
CA ILE A 162 4.31 41.19 -24.11
C ILE A 162 3.34 41.37 -22.94
N HIS A 163 2.43 42.34 -23.02
CA HIS A 163 1.36 42.57 -22.03
C HIS A 163 0.00 42.42 -22.70
N PHE A 164 -0.55 41.20 -22.73
CA PHE A 164 -1.72 40.90 -23.53
C PHE A 164 -2.93 40.56 -22.66
N THR A 165 -4.09 41.10 -23.05
CA THR A 165 -5.39 40.76 -22.47
C THR A 165 -6.35 40.32 -23.58
N GLY A 166 -6.80 39.06 -23.55
CA GLY A 166 -7.68 38.50 -24.59
C GLY A 166 -7.43 37.02 -24.94
N ILE A 167 -7.72 36.61 -26.18
CA ILE A 167 -7.70 35.19 -26.62
C ILE A 167 -6.70 34.98 -27.78
N LEU A 168 -5.83 33.97 -27.68
CA LEU A 168 -5.14 33.36 -28.83
C LEU A 168 -5.72 31.98 -29.07
N TYR A 169 -6.27 31.77 -30.25
CA TYR A 169 -6.95 30.54 -30.63
C TYR A 169 -6.34 30.01 -31.94
N ALA A 170 -5.64 28.88 -31.86
CA ALA A 170 -5.00 28.19 -32.99
C ALA A 170 -5.18 26.66 -32.85
N PRO A 171 -6.43 26.15 -32.84
CA PRO A 171 -6.74 24.79 -32.40
C PRO A 171 -6.07 23.68 -33.23
N GLU A 172 -5.73 23.94 -34.49
CA GLU A 172 -5.06 22.97 -35.36
C GLU A 172 -3.55 23.21 -35.51
N ALA A 173 -2.99 24.24 -34.85
CA ALA A 173 -1.63 24.74 -35.09
C ALA A 173 -0.92 25.16 -33.78
N SER A 174 0.17 25.93 -33.88
CA SER A 174 0.99 26.30 -32.71
C SER A 174 0.84 27.76 -32.31
N ILE A 175 0.93 28.06 -31.02
CA ILE A 175 1.14 29.41 -30.48
C ILE A 175 2.58 29.49 -29.94
N THR A 176 3.30 30.54 -30.29
CA THR A 176 4.66 30.82 -29.78
C THR A 176 4.72 32.23 -29.23
N LEU A 177 5.11 32.37 -27.97
CA LEU A 177 5.34 33.65 -27.28
C LEU A 177 6.82 33.73 -26.90
N SER A 178 7.54 34.77 -27.34
CA SER A 178 8.96 34.97 -27.00
C SER A 178 9.19 36.42 -26.60
N ALA A 179 9.43 36.67 -25.31
CA ALA A 179 9.78 38.00 -24.80
C ALA A 179 10.38 38.00 -23.40
N LYS A 180 11.29 38.94 -23.10
CA LYS A 180 11.91 39.06 -21.76
C LYS A 180 10.89 39.18 -20.63
N GLU A 181 9.77 39.87 -20.86
CA GLU A 181 8.66 39.91 -19.91
C GLU A 181 7.34 39.61 -20.60
N ILE A 182 6.60 38.61 -20.10
CA ILE A 182 5.26 38.24 -20.55
C ILE A 182 4.28 38.41 -19.39
N GLN A 183 3.25 39.23 -19.61
CA GLN A 183 2.05 39.31 -18.77
C GLN A 183 0.84 38.96 -19.61
N TRP A 184 0.15 37.89 -19.21
CA TRP A 184 -0.99 37.34 -19.94
C TRP A 184 -2.25 37.40 -19.09
N ASN A 185 -3.37 37.81 -19.69
CA ASN A 185 -4.67 37.88 -19.03
C ASN A 185 -5.77 37.43 -20.02
N GLY A 186 -6.08 36.14 -20.05
CA GLY A 186 -7.09 35.56 -20.94
C GLY A 186 -6.70 34.16 -21.46
N ALA A 187 -7.23 33.73 -22.61
CA ALA A 187 -7.13 32.34 -23.04
C ALA A 187 -6.06 32.06 -24.12
N LEU A 188 -5.34 30.95 -24.00
CA LEU A 188 -4.39 30.38 -24.96
C LEU A 188 -4.84 28.96 -25.32
N ILE A 189 -5.25 28.76 -26.57
CA ILE A 189 -5.80 27.48 -27.00
C ILE A 189 -5.17 27.12 -28.34
N ALA A 190 -4.39 26.05 -28.38
CA ALA A 190 -3.74 25.60 -29.60
C ALA A 190 -3.42 24.11 -29.59
N LYS A 191 -2.95 23.57 -30.70
CA LYS A 191 -2.37 22.22 -30.70
C LYS A 191 -1.07 22.18 -29.90
N ASN A 192 -0.16 23.12 -30.17
CA ASN A 192 1.08 23.26 -29.42
C ASN A 192 1.22 24.70 -28.90
N ILE A 193 1.69 24.89 -27.68
CA ILE A 193 1.98 26.20 -27.10
C ILE A 193 3.44 26.21 -26.64
N SER A 194 4.21 27.21 -27.06
CA SER A 194 5.60 27.40 -26.63
C SER A 194 5.79 28.83 -26.12
N ILE A 195 6.33 28.98 -24.91
CA ILE A 195 6.52 30.27 -24.22
C ILE A 195 7.99 30.40 -23.80
N GLU A 196 8.67 31.46 -24.20
CA GLU A 196 10.04 31.79 -23.80
C GLU A 196 10.09 33.21 -23.18
N SER A 197 10.58 33.33 -21.95
CA SER A 197 10.66 34.61 -21.24
C SER A 197 11.78 34.70 -20.19
N ASP A 198 12.08 35.88 -19.66
CA ASP A 198 12.86 36.04 -18.41
C ASP A 198 11.89 36.18 -17.21
N LYS A 199 10.63 36.59 -17.46
CA LYS A 199 9.61 36.84 -16.44
C LYS A 199 8.21 36.60 -16.99
N LEU A 200 7.49 35.62 -16.43
CA LEU A 200 6.14 35.22 -16.83
C LEU A 200 5.10 35.47 -15.72
N GLU A 201 4.03 36.19 -16.02
CA GLU A 201 2.82 36.37 -15.18
C GLU A 201 1.58 36.00 -15.99
N ILE A 202 0.79 35.03 -15.54
CA ILE A 202 -0.47 34.64 -16.19
C ILE A 202 -1.61 34.85 -15.19
N ARG A 203 -2.53 35.77 -15.48
CA ARG A 203 -3.69 36.08 -14.63
C ARG A 203 -4.88 35.20 -15.00
N GLY A 204 -5.59 34.69 -14.00
CA GLY A 204 -6.76 33.82 -14.16
C GLY A 204 -6.51 32.33 -13.86
N TYR A 205 -5.26 31.96 -13.54
CA TYR A 205 -4.88 30.62 -13.09
C TYR A 205 -4.77 30.61 -11.58
N SER A 206 -5.26 29.54 -10.94
CA SER A 206 -5.08 29.33 -9.52
C SER A 206 -3.60 29.13 -9.19
N ASP A 207 -3.20 29.44 -7.94
CA ASP A 207 -1.85 29.13 -7.47
C ASP A 207 -1.54 27.63 -7.58
N SER A 208 -2.57 26.75 -7.52
CA SER A 208 -2.45 25.30 -7.74
C SER A 208 -2.08 24.95 -9.19
N GLU A 209 -2.76 25.53 -10.19
CA GLU A 209 -2.43 25.31 -11.62
C GLU A 209 -1.07 25.88 -11.99
N MET A 210 -0.71 27.02 -11.42
CA MET A 210 0.63 27.60 -11.56
C MET A 210 1.70 26.77 -10.83
N LYS A 211 1.36 26.07 -9.74
CA LYS A 211 2.25 25.13 -9.04
C LYS A 211 2.45 23.82 -9.80
N LYS A 212 1.39 23.26 -10.42
CA LYS A 212 1.48 22.12 -11.36
C LYS A 212 2.48 22.41 -12.49
N LEU A 213 2.54 23.65 -12.98
CA LEU A 213 3.51 24.10 -13.99
C LEU A 213 4.92 24.39 -13.43
N LYS A 214 5.05 24.76 -12.15
CA LYS A 214 6.33 25.09 -11.50
C LYS A 214 7.19 23.87 -11.14
N TRP A 215 6.59 22.72 -10.85
CA TRP A 215 7.30 21.65 -10.13
C TRP A 215 7.25 20.28 -10.82
N MET A 216 6.70 20.18 -12.02
CA MET A 216 6.78 18.91 -12.78
C MET A 216 8.20 18.50 -13.21
N GLN A 217 9.25 19.28 -12.91
CA GLN A 217 10.64 18.91 -13.18
C GLN A 217 11.61 19.42 -12.11
N GLU A 218 11.44 19.01 -10.86
CA GLU A 218 12.59 18.53 -10.09
C GLU A 218 12.53 17.00 -9.99
N GLU A 219 12.24 16.35 -11.11
CA GLU A 219 12.98 15.14 -11.36
C GLU A 219 14.45 15.61 -11.53
N LYS A 220 15.31 15.37 -10.53
CA LYS A 220 16.68 14.98 -10.88
C LYS A 220 16.53 13.71 -11.72
N ILE A 221 16.19 13.85 -13.01
CA ILE A 221 15.84 12.72 -13.84
C ILE A 221 17.11 11.94 -14.07
N ASN A 222 17.28 10.89 -13.27
CA ASN A 222 18.09 9.75 -13.61
C ASN A 222 17.42 8.98 -14.78
N SER A 223 16.85 9.66 -15.80
CA SER A 223 16.15 9.03 -16.95
C SER A 223 17.10 8.38 -17.95
N SER A 224 18.36 8.19 -17.57
CA SER A 224 19.27 7.30 -18.26
C SER A 224 19.51 6.08 -17.42
N TYR A 225 19.13 4.94 -17.99
CA TYR A 225 18.82 3.78 -17.20
C TYR A 225 19.22 2.53 -18.02
N THR A 226 19.56 1.40 -17.41
CA THR A 226 20.16 0.25 -18.13
C THR A 226 19.33 -1.03 -18.05
N VAL A 227 19.15 -1.70 -19.20
CA VAL A 227 18.45 -2.98 -19.34
C VAL A 227 19.42 -4.07 -19.80
N LEU A 228 19.45 -5.19 -19.09
CA LEU A 228 19.99 -6.43 -19.62
C LEU A 228 18.96 -7.14 -20.52
N ASP A 229 19.11 -7.01 -21.83
CA ASP A 229 18.36 -7.78 -22.83
C ASP A 229 19.04 -9.14 -23.05
N GLU A 230 18.70 -10.09 -22.18
CA GLU A 230 19.26 -11.45 -22.19
C GLU A 230 18.95 -12.21 -23.49
N ASP A 231 17.77 -11.97 -24.09
CA ASP A 231 17.33 -12.65 -25.32
C ASP A 231 18.20 -12.25 -26.51
N ASN A 232 18.60 -10.99 -26.57
CA ASN A 232 19.45 -10.46 -27.63
C ASN A 232 20.93 -10.34 -27.23
N ARG A 233 21.29 -10.69 -25.98
CA ARG A 233 22.62 -10.56 -25.38
C ARG A 233 23.18 -9.14 -25.47
N LYS A 234 22.38 -8.15 -25.06
CA LYS A 234 22.72 -6.73 -25.09
C LYS A 234 22.47 -6.04 -23.77
N LEU A 235 23.32 -5.10 -23.43
CA LEU A 235 23.08 -4.07 -22.42
C LEU A 235 22.51 -2.85 -23.15
N VAL A 236 21.33 -2.39 -22.75
CA VAL A 236 20.61 -1.29 -23.42
C VAL A 236 20.48 -0.12 -22.45
N PHE A 237 21.15 0.97 -22.75
CA PHE A 237 20.90 2.26 -22.12
C PHE A 237 19.67 2.85 -22.78
N HIS A 238 18.69 3.32 -22.02
CA HIS A 238 17.66 4.19 -22.57
C HIS A 238 17.77 5.56 -21.94
N MET A 239 17.59 6.58 -22.76
CA MET A 239 17.83 7.99 -22.48
C MET A 239 16.76 8.80 -23.21
N GLU A 240 15.50 8.70 -22.75
CA GLU A 240 14.36 9.34 -23.41
C GLU A 240 14.34 10.85 -23.16
N ASN A 241 13.93 11.61 -24.19
CA ASN A 241 13.69 13.07 -24.11
C ASN A 241 14.94 13.94 -23.85
N TYR A 242 16.12 13.54 -24.36
CA TYR A 242 17.36 14.32 -24.23
C TYR A 242 17.84 14.89 -25.58
N ASP A 243 18.55 16.02 -25.50
CA ASP A 243 19.12 16.69 -26.69
C ASP A 243 20.37 15.95 -27.19
N GLU A 244 21.22 15.47 -26.27
CA GLU A 244 22.45 14.72 -26.55
C GLU A 244 22.83 13.89 -25.32
N THR A 245 23.35 12.69 -25.51
CA THR A 245 23.89 11.83 -24.44
C THR A 245 25.29 11.34 -24.76
N GLU A 246 26.22 11.55 -23.83
CA GLU A 246 27.55 10.96 -23.81
C GLU A 246 27.56 9.70 -22.92
N ILE A 247 28.27 8.65 -23.32
CA ILE A 247 28.35 7.37 -22.59
C ILE A 247 29.81 7.08 -22.31
N TYR A 248 30.13 6.80 -21.05
CA TYR A 248 31.47 6.55 -20.54
C TYR A 248 31.59 5.13 -19.98
N VAL A 249 32.79 4.56 -20.05
CA VAL A 249 33.11 3.23 -19.49
C VAL A 249 34.45 3.23 -18.74
N ARG A 250 34.51 2.58 -17.59
CA ARG A 250 35.74 2.25 -16.85
C ARG A 250 35.88 0.72 -16.79
N GLN A 251 37.11 0.22 -16.89
CA GLN A 251 37.42 -1.20 -16.72
C GLN A 251 37.99 -1.44 -15.33
N GLU A 252 37.85 -2.66 -14.79
CA GLU A 252 38.40 -3.07 -13.51
C GLU A 252 39.89 -2.68 -13.37
N ASN A 253 40.25 -1.99 -12.29
CA ASN A 253 41.58 -1.43 -12.02
C ASN A 253 42.03 -0.27 -12.96
N SER A 254 41.14 0.27 -13.80
CA SER A 254 41.43 1.50 -14.56
C SER A 254 41.27 2.73 -13.66
N PRO A 255 42.22 3.68 -13.68
CA PRO A 255 42.17 4.87 -12.82
C PRO A 255 41.21 5.96 -13.35
N SER A 256 40.55 5.76 -14.49
CA SER A 256 39.66 6.75 -15.08
C SER A 256 38.68 6.12 -16.06
N PHE A 257 37.51 6.75 -16.20
CA PHE A 257 36.55 6.45 -17.25
C PHE A 257 37.00 7.00 -18.62
N GLU A 258 36.62 6.31 -19.68
CA GLU A 258 36.86 6.70 -21.07
C GLU A 258 35.52 6.91 -21.81
N LEU A 259 35.46 7.91 -22.70
CA LEU A 259 34.28 8.15 -23.54
C LEU A 259 34.10 6.99 -24.54
N LEU A 260 32.96 6.32 -24.44
CA LEU A 260 32.56 5.22 -25.31
C LEU A 260 31.78 5.71 -26.54
N ALA A 261 30.78 6.57 -26.35
CA ALA A 261 29.89 7.04 -27.41
C ALA A 261 29.22 8.39 -27.13
N VAL A 262 28.70 9.03 -28.18
CA VAL A 262 27.80 10.20 -28.12
C VAL A 262 26.61 9.92 -29.03
N THR A 263 25.38 10.14 -28.57
CA THR A 263 24.15 9.81 -29.29
C THR A 263 23.02 10.81 -28.98
N GLU A 264 22.14 11.06 -29.95
CA GLU A 264 20.89 11.82 -29.79
C GLU A 264 19.66 10.89 -29.79
N GLU A 265 19.87 9.58 -29.89
CA GLU A 265 18.82 8.56 -29.89
C GLU A 265 18.39 8.21 -28.46
N ASP A 266 17.12 7.88 -28.28
CA ASP A 266 16.54 7.48 -26.99
C ASP A 266 17.12 6.17 -26.43
N THR A 267 17.95 5.44 -27.19
CA THR A 267 18.59 4.20 -26.75
C THR A 267 20.00 4.01 -27.30
N TYR A 268 20.84 3.33 -26.52
CA TYR A 268 22.16 2.86 -26.95
C TYR A 268 22.41 1.43 -26.48
N GLU A 269 22.93 0.58 -27.37
CA GLU A 269 23.08 -0.86 -27.10
C GLU A 269 24.54 -1.30 -27.16
N ILE A 270 24.99 -2.06 -26.15
CA ILE A 270 26.30 -2.71 -26.08
C ILE A 270 26.11 -4.23 -26.12
N ASN A 271 26.87 -4.95 -26.94
CA ASN A 271 26.81 -6.41 -26.94
C ASN A 271 27.53 -6.99 -25.71
N TYR A 272 27.02 -8.07 -25.12
CA TYR A 272 27.65 -8.69 -23.95
C TYR A 272 29.13 -9.05 -24.19
N ASP A 273 29.48 -9.47 -25.39
CA ASP A 273 30.85 -9.87 -25.74
C ASP A 273 31.83 -8.67 -25.76
N GLU A 274 31.33 -7.44 -25.70
CA GLU A 274 32.12 -6.20 -25.62
C GLU A 274 32.41 -5.76 -24.18
N ILE A 275 31.66 -6.28 -23.20
CA ILE A 275 31.87 -6.02 -21.77
C ILE A 275 33.04 -6.90 -21.31
N GLN A 276 34.09 -6.29 -20.75
CA GLN A 276 35.31 -7.01 -20.32
C GLN A 276 35.42 -6.99 -18.79
N GLY A 277 35.75 -8.14 -18.19
CA GLY A 277 35.97 -8.23 -16.74
C GLY A 277 34.83 -7.60 -15.95
N ILE A 278 35.16 -6.72 -15.01
CA ILE A 278 34.22 -5.75 -14.44
C ILE A 278 34.34 -4.44 -15.23
N SER A 279 33.21 -3.93 -15.72
CA SER A 279 33.11 -2.67 -16.45
C SER A 279 32.05 -1.78 -15.81
N GLU A 280 32.40 -0.53 -15.52
CA GLU A 280 31.51 0.48 -14.94
C GLU A 280 31.10 1.47 -16.02
N TYR A 281 29.82 1.82 -16.10
CA TYR A 281 29.27 2.68 -17.14
C TYR A 281 28.56 3.87 -16.54
N ARG A 282 28.68 5.02 -17.19
CA ARG A 282 27.95 6.23 -16.82
C ARG A 282 27.50 6.97 -18.06
N THR A 283 26.33 7.58 -18.01
CA THR A 283 25.83 8.46 -19.06
C THR A 283 25.75 9.89 -18.58
N VAL A 284 26.04 10.82 -19.49
CA VAL A 284 26.02 12.27 -19.27
C VAL A 284 25.08 12.84 -20.32
N THR A 285 23.86 13.18 -19.90
CA THR A 285 22.78 13.62 -20.77
C THR A 285 22.65 15.14 -20.73
N LYS A 286 22.32 15.76 -21.86
CA LYS A 286 22.03 17.20 -21.97
C LYS A 286 20.55 17.38 -22.24
N ARG A 287 19.88 18.18 -21.42
CA ARG A 287 18.48 18.56 -21.60
C ARG A 287 18.30 20.01 -21.20
N PHE A 288 17.63 20.80 -22.04
CA PHE A 288 17.33 22.21 -21.73
C PHE A 288 18.56 23.06 -21.40
N GLY A 289 19.74 22.68 -21.92
CA GLY A 289 21.02 23.35 -21.65
C GLY A 289 21.72 22.96 -20.35
N GLU A 290 21.14 22.06 -19.55
CA GLU A 290 21.77 21.49 -18.35
C GLU A 290 22.34 20.10 -18.66
N THR A 291 23.41 19.74 -17.95
CA THR A 291 24.05 18.42 -18.04
C THR A 291 23.71 17.62 -16.80
N GLN A 292 23.21 16.41 -16.97
CA GLN A 292 22.87 15.49 -15.88
C GLN A 292 23.65 14.19 -16.03
N ASN A 293 24.16 13.68 -14.91
CA ASN A 293 24.88 12.44 -14.88
C ASN A 293 23.96 11.31 -14.40
N SER A 294 24.08 10.12 -14.98
CA SER A 294 23.45 8.92 -14.44
C SER A 294 24.14 8.44 -13.16
N SER A 295 23.49 7.52 -12.45
CA SER A 295 24.17 6.57 -11.58
C SER A 295 25.23 5.76 -12.37
N ILE A 296 26.21 5.22 -11.66
CA ILE A 296 27.27 4.38 -12.24
C ILE A 296 26.79 2.92 -12.20
N PHE A 297 26.64 2.34 -13.38
CA PHE A 297 26.18 0.97 -13.56
C PHE A 297 27.38 0.04 -13.71
N THR A 298 27.54 -0.90 -12.79
CA THR A 298 28.70 -1.80 -12.79
C THR A 298 28.28 -3.20 -13.25
N TYR A 299 28.90 -3.70 -14.31
CA TYR A 299 28.61 -5.01 -14.88
C TYR A 299 29.86 -5.88 -14.91
N SER A 300 29.72 -7.13 -14.47
CA SER A 300 30.76 -8.14 -14.64
C SER A 300 30.40 -9.09 -15.78
N ASN A 301 31.36 -9.41 -16.65
CA ASN A 301 31.26 -10.44 -17.67
C ASN A 301 32.13 -11.64 -17.31
N GLN A 302 31.49 -12.71 -16.84
CA GLN A 302 32.18 -13.97 -16.52
C GLN A 302 31.79 -15.04 -17.55
N ASN A 303 32.73 -15.37 -18.44
CA ASN A 303 32.57 -16.40 -19.48
C ASN A 303 31.39 -16.16 -20.46
N GLY A 304 31.05 -14.90 -20.73
CA GLY A 304 29.97 -14.54 -21.66
C GLY A 304 28.59 -14.42 -21.02
N GLU A 305 28.50 -14.49 -19.69
CA GLU A 305 27.33 -14.10 -18.91
C GLU A 305 27.63 -12.75 -18.24
N VAL A 306 26.71 -11.80 -18.42
CA VAL A 306 26.82 -10.44 -17.87
C VAL A 306 25.85 -10.32 -16.72
N GLU A 307 26.34 -9.87 -15.56
CA GLU A 307 25.52 -9.57 -14.39
C GLU A 307 25.91 -8.21 -13.81
N GLU A 308 24.94 -7.53 -13.22
CA GLU A 308 25.18 -6.32 -12.43
C GLU A 308 25.92 -6.68 -11.13
N THR A 309 26.84 -5.81 -10.71
CA THR A 309 27.65 -5.97 -9.51
C THR A 309 27.96 -4.59 -8.92
N VAL A 310 28.76 -4.55 -7.86
CA VAL A 310 29.32 -3.33 -7.28
C VAL A 310 30.78 -3.62 -6.92
N LEU A 311 31.67 -2.70 -7.26
CA LEU A 311 33.08 -2.76 -6.92
C LEU A 311 33.35 -1.68 -5.87
N ASP A 312 33.79 -2.12 -4.69
CA ASP A 312 34.22 -1.32 -3.54
C ASP A 312 35.46 -2.06 -3.01
N SER A 313 36.62 -1.46 -3.25
CA SER A 313 37.92 -2.12 -3.17
C SER A 313 38.57 -2.01 -1.80
N ASP A 314 38.26 -0.99 -1.00
CA ASP A 314 38.76 -0.79 0.37
C ASP A 314 37.71 -1.01 1.47
N GLY A 315 36.43 -1.13 1.10
CA GLY A 315 35.34 -1.52 1.98
C GLY A 315 34.82 -0.39 2.84
N ASP A 316 34.94 0.85 2.39
CA ASP A 316 34.42 2.04 3.08
C ASP A 316 32.96 2.38 2.72
N ARG A 317 32.38 1.60 1.79
CA ARG A 317 31.01 1.67 1.25
C ARG A 317 30.79 2.63 0.08
N ILE A 318 31.80 3.34 -0.40
CA ILE A 318 31.68 4.08 -1.65
C ILE A 318 32.15 3.17 -2.79
N PRO A 319 31.34 2.94 -3.86
CA PRO A 319 31.84 2.13 -4.96
C PRO A 319 32.96 2.86 -5.71
N ASP A 320 34.00 2.13 -6.13
CA ASP A 320 35.20 2.68 -6.76
C ASP A 320 34.89 3.65 -7.91
N GLY A 321 33.83 3.39 -8.68
CA GLY A 321 33.40 4.24 -9.79
C GLY A 321 33.01 5.65 -9.33
N TYR A 322 32.30 5.75 -8.21
CA TYR A 322 31.85 7.00 -7.60
C TYR A 322 33.02 7.74 -6.98
N GLU A 323 33.89 7.02 -6.29
CA GLU A 323 35.15 7.56 -5.77
C GLU A 323 35.97 8.23 -6.87
N ILE A 324 36.09 7.61 -8.04
CA ILE A 324 36.87 8.21 -9.14
C ILE A 324 36.15 9.36 -9.85
N TRP A 325 34.84 9.25 -10.10
CA TRP A 325 34.14 10.23 -10.94
C TRP A 325 33.54 11.39 -10.14
N ASP A 326 32.86 11.11 -9.04
CA ASP A 326 32.10 12.12 -8.29
C ASP A 326 32.90 12.75 -7.15
N LEU A 327 33.74 11.98 -6.46
CA LEU A 327 34.45 12.45 -5.26
C LEU A 327 35.92 12.79 -5.53
N GLY A 328 36.61 12.01 -6.36
CA GLY A 328 38.04 12.09 -6.61
C GLY A 328 38.93 11.39 -5.55
N THR A 329 38.37 10.52 -4.71
CA THR A 329 39.05 9.74 -3.66
C THR A 329 39.86 8.56 -4.22
N ASP A 330 40.73 7.95 -3.42
CA ASP A 330 41.52 6.76 -3.80
C ASP A 330 40.77 5.47 -3.44
N PRO A 331 40.25 4.70 -4.43
CA PRO A 331 39.41 3.53 -4.17
C PRO A 331 40.10 2.34 -3.51
N TYR A 332 41.36 2.49 -3.11
CA TYR A 332 42.12 1.48 -2.39
C TYR A 332 42.55 1.96 -1.00
N ALA A 333 42.06 3.11 -0.56
CA ALA A 333 42.40 3.75 0.70
C ALA A 333 41.12 4.31 1.33
N ALA A 334 40.55 3.54 2.26
CA ALA A 334 39.31 3.89 2.95
C ALA A 334 39.31 5.25 3.67
N ASP A 335 40.45 5.92 3.80
CA ASP A 335 40.66 7.27 4.37
C ASP A 335 41.72 7.93 3.48
N THR A 336 41.26 8.65 2.45
CA THR A 336 42.09 9.19 1.38
C THR A 336 43.00 10.31 1.88
N ASP A 337 42.50 11.17 2.76
CA ASP A 337 43.22 12.35 3.23
C ASP A 337 44.05 12.10 4.52
N GLY A 338 43.78 11.00 5.22
CA GLY A 338 44.53 10.50 6.36
C GLY A 338 44.19 11.19 7.69
N ASP A 339 43.01 11.79 7.82
CA ASP A 339 42.56 12.44 9.05
C ASP A 339 41.96 11.46 10.10
N GLY A 340 41.66 10.24 9.66
CA GLY A 340 41.15 9.15 10.45
C GLY A 340 39.63 9.03 10.49
N PHE A 341 38.90 9.69 9.59
CA PHE A 341 37.54 9.35 9.17
C PHE A 341 37.59 8.60 7.83
N PRO A 342 36.83 7.51 7.66
CA PRO A 342 36.75 6.88 6.35
C PRO A 342 36.00 7.76 5.33
N ASP A 343 36.36 7.72 4.05
CA ASP A 343 35.74 8.58 3.01
C ASP A 343 34.21 8.34 2.96
N GLY A 344 33.79 7.07 3.04
CA GLY A 344 32.38 6.71 3.20
C GLY A 344 31.70 7.32 4.42
N TYR A 345 32.37 7.35 5.58
CA TYR A 345 31.81 7.99 6.77
C TYR A 345 31.68 9.51 6.59
N GLU A 346 32.65 10.14 5.96
CA GLU A 346 32.59 11.57 5.64
C GLU A 346 31.42 11.92 4.71
N VAL A 347 31.20 11.11 3.67
CA VAL A 347 30.13 11.36 2.69
C VAL A 347 28.75 11.05 3.25
N TYR A 348 28.58 9.90 3.90
CA TYR A 348 27.26 9.42 4.35
C TYR A 348 26.84 9.96 5.71
N VAL A 349 27.79 10.30 6.59
CA VAL A 349 27.51 10.67 7.99
C VAL A 349 27.91 12.12 8.28
N LEU A 350 29.15 12.53 7.98
CA LEU A 350 29.59 13.89 8.30
C LEU A 350 29.13 14.94 7.29
N TYR A 351 28.79 14.52 6.06
CA TYR A 351 28.54 15.38 4.91
C TYR A 351 29.71 16.33 4.62
N THR A 352 30.95 15.84 4.78
CA THR A 352 32.21 16.56 4.52
C THR A 352 32.86 16.13 3.20
N ASP A 353 33.91 16.86 2.78
CA ASP A 353 34.65 16.57 1.56
C ASP A 353 35.80 15.59 1.90
N PRO A 354 35.78 14.34 1.41
CA PRO A 354 36.75 13.30 1.79
C PRO A 354 38.18 13.53 1.25
N LEU A 355 38.42 14.66 0.57
CA LEU A 355 39.74 15.07 0.08
C LEU A 355 40.40 16.14 0.94
N GLU A 356 39.69 16.70 1.92
CA GLU A 356 40.12 17.86 2.69
C GLU A 356 40.06 17.59 4.19
N VAL A 357 41.24 17.36 4.80
CA VAL A 357 41.42 17.06 6.24
C VAL A 357 40.39 17.77 7.12
N THR A 358 39.44 16.99 7.61
CA THR A 358 38.40 17.40 8.53
C THR A 358 38.97 17.38 9.94
N GLY A 359 38.70 18.44 10.70
CA GLY A 359 39.05 18.45 12.12
C GLY A 359 38.05 17.61 12.90
N ASP A 360 38.50 16.81 13.87
CA ASP A 360 37.64 16.14 14.86
C ASP A 360 36.85 17.20 15.64
N ALA A 361 35.65 17.49 15.15
CA ALA A 361 34.71 18.48 15.66
C ALA A 361 33.80 17.85 16.71
N ASP A 362 32.85 18.64 17.19
CA ASP A 362 31.74 18.26 18.06
C ASP A 362 30.54 18.90 17.37
N SER A 363 30.04 18.20 16.35
CA SER A 363 29.19 18.76 15.29
C SER A 363 27.81 19.15 15.78
N ASP A 364 27.25 18.44 16.76
CA ASP A 364 25.99 18.73 17.44
C ASP A 364 26.16 19.53 18.75
N GLY A 365 27.38 19.60 19.29
CA GLY A 365 27.70 20.35 20.50
C GLY A 365 27.31 19.63 21.81
N ASP A 366 27.11 18.32 21.78
CA ASP A 366 26.72 17.51 22.93
C ASP A 366 27.91 17.21 23.89
N GLY A 367 29.14 17.41 23.40
CA GLY A 367 30.39 17.24 24.14
C GLY A 367 31.16 15.95 23.85
N LEU A 368 30.65 15.08 22.98
CA LEU A 368 31.43 14.07 22.26
C LEU A 368 32.11 14.72 21.05
N SER A 369 33.11 14.05 20.52
CA SER A 369 33.70 14.47 19.24
C SER A 369 33.21 13.54 18.16
N ASP A 370 33.11 14.01 16.92
CA ASP A 370 32.61 13.23 15.78
C ASP A 370 33.35 11.87 15.66
N LYS A 371 34.65 11.82 16.00
CA LYS A 371 35.42 10.57 16.05
C LYS A 371 35.01 9.64 17.20
N THR A 372 34.68 10.20 18.36
CA THR A 372 34.18 9.44 19.51
C THR A 372 32.79 8.88 19.22
N GLU A 373 31.95 9.67 18.56
CA GLU A 373 30.61 9.28 18.14
C GLU A 373 30.64 8.15 17.11
N MET A 374 31.53 8.25 16.11
CA MET A 374 31.82 7.14 15.19
C MET A 374 32.22 5.86 15.94
N GLU A 375 33.03 5.95 17.01
CA GLU A 375 33.43 4.79 17.81
C GLU A 375 32.28 4.21 18.65
N LEU A 376 31.30 5.04 19.05
CA LEU A 376 30.10 4.64 19.79
C LEU A 376 28.96 4.18 18.86
N GLY A 377 28.99 4.58 17.60
CA GLY A 377 27.94 4.35 16.61
C GLY A 377 26.82 5.39 16.63
N THR A 378 26.98 6.48 17.39
CA THR A 378 26.03 7.60 17.47
C THR A 378 26.13 8.51 16.23
N ASN A 379 25.13 9.36 16.05
CA ASN A 379 25.04 10.27 14.92
C ASN A 379 25.63 11.65 15.28
N PRO A 380 26.74 12.08 14.67
CA PRO A 380 27.44 13.33 15.00
C PRO A 380 26.66 14.62 14.74
N HIS A 381 25.47 14.54 14.16
CA HIS A 381 24.59 15.69 13.97
C HIS A 381 23.36 15.66 14.88
N LEU A 382 23.27 14.68 15.79
CA LEU A 382 22.16 14.49 16.70
C LEU A 382 22.69 14.34 18.13
N ALA A 383 22.51 15.38 18.94
CA ALA A 383 22.95 15.38 20.34
C ALA A 383 22.34 14.26 21.19
N ASP A 384 21.27 13.64 20.69
CA ASP A 384 20.53 12.52 21.25
C ASP A 384 20.20 11.59 20.07
N SER A 385 21.01 10.54 19.89
CA SER A 385 20.97 9.66 18.72
C SER A 385 19.82 8.67 18.73
N ASP A 386 19.33 8.31 19.92
CA ASP A 386 18.23 7.36 20.11
C ASP A 386 16.91 8.01 20.56
N PHE A 387 16.92 9.35 20.58
CA PHE A 387 15.76 10.20 20.75
C PHE A 387 15.02 9.99 22.07
N ASP A 388 15.76 9.62 23.11
CA ASP A 388 15.19 9.30 24.41
C ASP A 388 15.16 10.49 25.38
N GLY A 389 15.82 11.60 25.06
CA GLY A 389 15.91 12.81 25.86
C GLY A 389 17.15 12.92 26.74
N LEU A 390 18.09 11.97 26.67
CA LEU A 390 19.44 12.06 27.22
C LEU A 390 20.43 12.32 26.08
N ILE A 391 21.36 13.25 26.31
CA ILE A 391 22.40 13.50 25.30
C ILE A 391 23.46 12.41 25.35
N ASP A 392 24.00 12.04 24.18
CA ASP A 392 24.89 10.90 23.98
C ASP A 392 26.11 10.94 24.92
N SER A 393 26.66 12.13 25.19
CA SER A 393 27.81 12.33 26.08
C SER A 393 27.55 11.96 27.55
N THR A 394 26.28 11.90 27.95
CA THR A 394 25.84 11.58 29.32
C THR A 394 25.04 10.30 29.42
N ASP A 395 24.57 9.79 28.30
CA ASP A 395 23.78 8.57 28.23
C ASP A 395 24.68 7.32 28.39
N PRO A 396 24.40 6.42 29.35
CA PRO A 396 25.07 5.13 29.43
C PRO A 396 24.80 4.20 28.24
N GLU A 397 23.69 4.35 27.53
CA GLU A 397 23.27 3.51 26.41
C GLU A 397 22.77 4.35 25.19
N PRO A 398 23.59 5.22 24.56
CA PRO A 398 23.19 6.24 23.57
C PRO A 398 22.66 5.73 22.21
N MET A 399 22.35 4.43 22.15
CA MET A 399 21.83 3.72 20.99
C MET A 399 20.59 2.90 21.37
N LEU A 400 20.07 3.08 22.58
CA LEU A 400 19.02 2.30 23.23
C LEU A 400 18.11 3.21 24.08
N THR A 401 17.00 3.65 23.50
CA THR A 401 16.07 4.57 24.18
C THR A 401 15.68 4.17 25.61
N ASP A 402 15.77 5.13 26.53
CA ASP A 402 15.27 5.14 27.91
C ASP A 402 13.93 5.89 28.02
N VAL A 403 12.87 5.12 28.25
CA VAL A 403 11.49 5.60 28.40
C VAL A 403 11.26 6.41 29.69
N GLU A 404 12.21 6.39 30.64
CA GLU A 404 12.12 7.08 31.94
C GLU A 404 12.86 8.43 31.98
N SER A 405 13.43 8.90 30.86
CA SER A 405 14.25 10.14 30.83
C SER A 405 13.51 11.38 31.38
N GLY A 406 12.18 11.41 31.22
CA GLY A 406 11.31 12.49 31.68
C GLY A 406 11.60 13.86 31.03
N GLN A 407 12.40 13.88 29.98
CA GLN A 407 12.67 15.06 29.17
C GLN A 407 11.73 15.08 27.96
N VAL A 408 11.42 16.27 27.45
CA VAL A 408 10.75 16.41 26.16
C VAL A 408 11.88 16.68 25.15
N PRO A 409 12.37 15.66 24.45
CA PRO A 409 13.36 15.82 23.39
C PRO A 409 12.86 16.75 22.27
N ASP A 410 13.81 17.41 21.62
CA ASP A 410 13.58 18.31 20.49
C ASP A 410 13.90 17.57 19.20
N TYR A 411 12.86 17.24 18.43
CA TYR A 411 12.95 16.42 17.23
C TYR A 411 13.05 17.23 15.94
N GLU A 412 13.44 18.52 16.03
CA GLU A 412 13.74 19.31 14.84
C GLU A 412 15.02 18.81 14.16
N VAL A 413 14.86 17.82 13.28
CA VAL A 413 15.96 17.30 12.46
C VAL A 413 15.94 17.94 11.08
N GLU A 414 17.00 18.69 10.76
CA GLU A 414 17.22 19.20 9.41
C GLU A 414 17.61 18.03 8.48
N THR A 415 16.87 17.87 7.37
CA THR A 415 17.27 16.91 6.33
C THR A 415 18.51 17.44 5.61
N LYS A 416 19.67 16.82 5.86
CA LYS A 416 20.89 17.07 5.09
C LYS A 416 20.89 16.20 3.84
N THR A 417 21.16 16.82 2.68
CA THR A 417 21.31 16.06 1.43
C THR A 417 22.77 15.82 1.11
N GLY A 418 23.17 14.56 1.01
CA GLY A 418 24.48 14.11 0.56
C GLY A 418 24.70 14.27 -0.94
N VAL A 419 25.92 14.00 -1.39
CA VAL A 419 26.32 14.06 -2.81
C VAL A 419 25.55 13.02 -3.66
N PHE A 420 25.07 11.97 -3.03
CA PHE A 420 24.34 10.85 -3.64
C PHE A 420 22.83 10.92 -3.49
N ASP A 421 22.27 12.00 -2.95
CA ASP A 421 20.82 12.07 -2.74
C ASP A 421 20.06 12.54 -3.99
N ILE A 422 18.99 11.81 -4.30
CA ILE A 422 18.00 12.17 -5.31
C ILE A 422 16.77 12.73 -4.59
N CYS A 423 16.47 13.98 -4.90
CA CYS A 423 15.23 14.63 -4.51
C CYS A 423 14.25 14.54 -5.69
N ILE A 424 13.05 14.02 -5.44
CA ILE A 424 11.92 13.96 -6.37
C ILE A 424 10.79 14.76 -5.77
N ARG A 425 10.25 15.72 -6.53
CA ARG A 425 9.05 16.49 -6.16
C ARG A 425 8.04 16.45 -7.29
N TYR A 426 6.78 16.13 -7.01
CA TYR A 426 5.70 16.17 -7.99
C TYR A 426 4.32 16.37 -7.36
N TYR A 427 3.33 16.63 -8.19
CA TYR A 427 1.91 16.61 -7.81
C TYR A 427 1.18 15.51 -8.58
N ASP A 428 0.30 14.77 -7.94
CA ASP A 428 -0.56 13.79 -8.64
C ASP A 428 -1.73 14.47 -9.38
N GLU A 429 -2.56 13.65 -10.04
CA GLU A 429 -3.75 14.11 -10.78
C GLU A 429 -4.74 14.87 -9.87
N ASN A 430 -4.79 14.51 -8.60
CA ASN A 430 -5.65 15.10 -7.57
C ASN A 430 -5.05 16.38 -6.95
N GLY A 431 -3.78 16.69 -7.24
CA GLY A 431 -3.07 17.85 -6.70
C GLY A 431 -2.40 17.61 -5.35
N THR A 432 -2.25 16.34 -4.93
CA THR A 432 -1.47 15.93 -3.75
C THR A 432 0.00 16.19 -4.00
N GLU A 433 0.68 16.84 -3.05
CA GLU A 433 2.11 17.10 -3.11
C GLU A 433 2.91 15.90 -2.60
N PHE A 434 3.91 15.50 -3.38
CA PHE A 434 4.87 14.46 -3.01
C PHE A 434 6.28 15.01 -3.10
N GLU A 435 7.05 14.81 -2.03
CA GLU A 435 8.50 15.03 -1.99
C GLU A 435 9.18 13.79 -1.42
N THR A 436 10.24 13.31 -2.07
CA THR A 436 11.02 12.16 -1.60
C THR A 436 12.50 12.46 -1.79
N ILE A 437 13.29 12.20 -0.74
CA ILE A 437 14.75 12.22 -0.78
C ILE A 437 15.22 10.81 -0.44
N TYR A 438 16.07 10.25 -1.29
CA TYR A 438 16.70 8.95 -1.07
C TYR A 438 18.13 8.97 -1.57
N ASP A 439 19.00 8.22 -0.92
CA ASP A 439 20.35 7.96 -1.40
C ASP A 439 20.29 6.83 -2.44
N TYR A 440 20.83 7.06 -3.64
CA TYR A 440 20.75 6.07 -4.71
C TYR A 440 21.85 5.00 -4.65
N THR A 441 22.92 5.22 -3.89
CA THR A 441 24.04 4.28 -3.79
C THR A 441 23.68 3.09 -2.92
N ASP A 442 22.90 3.31 -1.88
CA ASP A 442 22.42 2.27 -0.97
C ASP A 442 20.91 1.98 -1.12
N GLY A 443 20.16 2.88 -1.77
CA GLY A 443 18.74 2.72 -2.07
C GLY A 443 17.79 3.09 -0.92
N HIS A 444 18.27 3.76 0.13
CA HIS A 444 17.47 4.09 1.30
C HIS A 444 16.75 5.44 1.17
N SER A 445 15.46 5.47 1.54
CA SER A 445 14.69 6.71 1.61
C SER A 445 14.97 7.42 2.92
N ILE A 446 15.50 8.63 2.82
CA ILE A 446 15.88 9.48 3.95
C ILE A 446 14.69 10.35 4.37
N TYR A 447 13.88 10.80 3.39
CA TYR A 447 12.75 11.68 3.63
C TYR A 447 11.61 11.39 2.66
N LEU A 448 10.39 11.41 3.17
CA LEU A 448 9.15 11.38 2.41
C LEU A 448 8.20 12.41 2.97
N ASN A 449 7.64 13.26 2.13
CA ASN A 449 6.56 14.18 2.50
C ASN A 449 5.40 14.01 1.52
N GLN A 450 4.21 13.77 2.08
CA GLN A 450 2.97 13.64 1.36
C GLN A 450 1.91 14.52 2.03
N ASN A 451 1.46 15.58 1.37
CA ASN A 451 0.47 16.53 1.90
C ASN A 451 0.76 17.02 3.34
N GLY A 452 2.03 17.28 3.67
CA GLY A 452 2.42 17.77 5.00
C GLY A 452 2.68 16.68 6.04
N LYS A 453 2.38 15.40 5.73
CA LYS A 453 2.85 14.25 6.50
C LYS A 453 4.27 13.92 6.07
N ALA A 454 5.23 14.24 6.93
CA ALA A 454 6.64 13.98 6.68
C ALA A 454 7.09 12.72 7.43
N THR A 455 7.96 11.92 6.83
CA THR A 455 8.65 10.79 7.45
C THR A 455 10.13 10.92 7.14
N GLN A 456 10.97 10.98 8.16
CA GLN A 456 12.43 10.96 8.08
C GLN A 456 12.94 9.62 8.60
N ARG A 457 13.97 9.08 7.98
CA ARG A 457 14.58 7.80 8.38
C ARG A 457 16.08 7.93 8.42
N PHE A 458 16.66 7.34 9.45
CA PHE A 458 18.10 7.31 9.68
C PHE A 458 18.57 5.86 9.68
N TYR A 459 19.76 5.67 9.12
CA TYR A 459 20.35 4.37 8.94
C TYR A 459 21.70 4.35 9.62
N ASN A 460 22.04 3.23 10.27
CA ASN A 460 23.41 3.05 10.72
C ASN A 460 24.33 2.76 9.52
N GLN A 461 25.62 2.72 9.83
CA GLN A 461 26.66 2.41 8.86
C GLN A 461 26.34 1.15 8.02
N ASP A 462 25.78 0.10 8.61
CA ASP A 462 25.48 -1.17 7.92
C ASP A 462 24.19 -1.15 7.08
N GLY A 463 23.52 0.00 6.96
CA GLY A 463 22.29 0.18 6.17
C GLY A 463 21.02 -0.28 6.88
N TYR A 464 21.04 -0.46 8.20
CA TYR A 464 19.83 -0.75 8.97
C TYR A 464 19.16 0.52 9.47
N GLU A 465 17.84 0.63 9.29
CA GLU A 465 17.05 1.74 9.83
C GLU A 465 17.11 1.74 11.36
N THR A 466 17.79 2.72 11.94
CA THR A 466 17.90 2.89 13.40
C THR A 466 16.87 3.83 13.96
N VAL A 467 16.38 4.79 13.17
CA VAL A 467 15.37 5.76 13.60
C VAL A 467 14.39 6.06 12.48
N SER A 468 13.12 6.17 12.84
CA SER A 468 12.02 6.61 11.97
C SER A 468 11.24 7.72 12.69
N ILE A 469 11.18 8.91 12.09
CA ILE A 469 10.49 10.08 12.63
C ILE A 469 9.36 10.44 11.69
N GLN A 470 8.11 10.28 12.14
CA GLN A 470 6.93 10.73 11.40
C GLN A 470 6.39 12.01 12.02
N LYS A 471 6.17 13.04 11.20
CA LYS A 471 5.61 14.33 11.60
C LYS A 471 4.31 14.60 10.87
N ALA A 472 3.27 14.93 11.63
CA ALA A 472 2.00 15.39 11.11
C ALA A 472 1.36 16.37 12.12
N ASP A 473 0.68 17.41 11.64
CA ASP A 473 0.00 18.42 12.48
C ASP A 473 0.85 19.07 13.60
N GLY A 474 2.18 19.07 13.45
CA GLY A 474 3.11 19.62 14.43
C GLY A 474 3.52 18.64 15.54
N GLU A 475 2.98 17.42 15.53
CA GLU A 475 3.31 16.31 16.43
C GLU A 475 4.28 15.33 15.76
N TYR A 476 4.95 14.52 16.57
CA TYR A 476 5.95 13.54 16.13
C TYR A 476 5.67 12.14 16.69
N ILE A 477 5.85 11.12 15.84
CA ILE A 477 5.95 9.70 16.23
C ILE A 477 7.37 9.27 15.93
N ILE A 478 8.07 8.73 16.93
CA ILE A 478 9.47 8.32 16.79
C ILE A 478 9.63 6.88 17.22
N ASN A 479 10.28 6.13 16.34
CA ASN A 479 10.62 4.75 16.55
C ASN A 479 12.12 4.59 16.41
N THR A 480 12.75 3.92 17.38
CA THR A 480 14.17 3.57 17.28
C THR A 480 14.35 2.07 17.33
N THR A 481 15.36 1.59 16.61
CA THR A 481 15.71 0.16 16.56
C THR A 481 17.21 -0.01 16.67
N SER A 482 17.62 -0.91 17.56
CA SER A 482 19.00 -1.36 17.69
C SER A 482 19.14 -2.77 17.14
N TYR A 483 20.32 -3.08 16.61
CA TYR A 483 20.61 -4.36 15.96
C TYR A 483 21.83 -5.02 16.58
N ASP A 484 21.84 -6.36 16.62
CA ASP A 484 23.05 -7.12 16.93
C ASP A 484 24.02 -7.15 15.76
N GLU A 485 25.20 -7.76 15.98
CA GLU A 485 26.24 -7.91 14.97
C GLU A 485 25.83 -8.75 13.73
N ASN A 486 24.66 -9.39 13.77
CA ASN A 486 24.11 -10.21 12.70
C ASN A 486 22.90 -9.54 12.04
N GLY A 487 22.51 -8.32 12.42
CA GLY A 487 21.35 -7.64 11.86
C GLY A 487 20.00 -8.09 12.40
N ASN A 488 19.96 -8.72 13.57
CA ASN A 488 18.71 -8.98 14.26
C ASN A 488 18.34 -7.76 15.12
N ALA A 489 17.11 -7.28 15.06
CA ALA A 489 16.64 -6.21 15.93
C ALA A 489 16.62 -6.69 17.39
N VAL A 490 17.40 -6.08 18.28
CA VAL A 490 17.51 -6.50 19.70
C VAL A 490 16.69 -5.65 20.65
N SER A 491 16.42 -4.39 20.28
CA SER A 491 15.51 -3.50 20.98
C SER A 491 14.79 -2.65 19.95
N VAL A 492 13.47 -2.57 20.08
CA VAL A 492 12.61 -1.68 19.30
C VAL A 492 11.89 -0.79 20.29
N ASN A 493 12.09 0.51 20.18
CA ASN A 493 11.37 1.49 20.97
C ASN A 493 10.31 2.13 20.10
N TYR A 494 9.07 1.97 20.50
CA TYR A 494 7.91 2.57 19.84
C TYR A 494 7.33 3.61 20.79
N ASN A 495 7.56 4.89 20.52
CA ASN A 495 6.95 5.99 21.28
C ASN A 495 7.00 5.81 22.82
N GLY A 496 8.20 5.67 23.38
CA GLY A 496 8.38 5.49 24.83
C GLY A 496 8.02 4.10 25.35
N MET A 497 7.86 3.10 24.48
CA MET A 497 7.72 1.69 24.83
C MET A 497 8.90 0.88 24.31
N ARG A 498 9.68 0.27 25.21
CA ARG A 498 10.84 -0.55 24.85
C ARG A 498 10.46 -2.02 24.76
N TYR A 499 10.70 -2.62 23.61
CA TYR A 499 10.51 -4.06 23.40
C TYR A 499 11.83 -4.72 23.01
N CYS A 500 12.23 -5.78 23.71
CA CYS A 500 13.55 -6.40 23.53
C CYS A 500 13.50 -7.87 23.09
N TYR A 501 14.53 -8.30 22.34
CA TYR A 501 14.67 -9.65 21.79
C TYR A 501 16.03 -10.25 22.13
N ALA A 502 16.01 -11.55 22.43
CA ALA A 502 17.21 -12.37 22.40
C ALA A 502 17.07 -13.45 21.34
N TYR A 503 18.18 -13.74 20.67
CA TYR A 503 18.25 -14.71 19.58
C TYR A 503 19.20 -15.86 19.90
N ASP A 504 18.95 -17.03 19.32
CA ASP A 504 19.95 -18.11 19.24
C ASP A 504 20.93 -17.92 18.07
N GLU A 505 21.88 -18.85 17.91
CA GLU A 505 22.90 -18.79 16.83
C GLU A 505 22.30 -18.89 15.41
N ASP A 506 21.06 -19.39 15.28
CA ASP A 506 20.34 -19.54 14.01
C ASP A 506 19.40 -18.35 13.74
N GLY A 507 19.33 -17.37 14.65
CA GLY A 507 18.48 -16.18 14.53
C GLY A 507 17.02 -16.40 14.95
N ASN A 508 16.70 -17.46 15.70
CA ASN A 508 15.37 -17.65 16.27
C ASN A 508 15.21 -16.80 17.55
N VAL A 509 14.05 -16.16 17.73
CA VAL A 509 13.72 -15.39 18.96
C VAL A 509 13.51 -16.35 20.13
N ILE A 510 14.45 -16.39 21.07
CA ILE A 510 14.37 -17.24 22.27
C ILE A 510 13.75 -16.53 23.47
N LYS A 511 13.64 -15.20 23.44
CA LYS A 511 13.03 -14.41 24.51
C LYS A 511 12.53 -13.07 23.98
N SER A 512 11.38 -12.64 24.45
CA SER A 512 10.85 -11.29 24.24
C SER A 512 10.44 -10.62 25.55
N THR A 513 10.61 -9.29 25.63
CA THR A 513 10.21 -8.49 26.80
C THR A 513 9.54 -7.18 26.40
N ALA A 514 8.66 -6.66 27.27
CA ALA A 514 8.19 -5.27 27.25
C ALA A 514 8.78 -4.57 28.48
N GLY A 515 9.73 -3.66 28.27
CA GLY A 515 10.68 -3.23 29.29
C GLY A 515 11.40 -4.44 29.89
N ASP A 516 11.39 -4.54 31.22
CA ASP A 516 11.94 -5.68 31.96
C ASP A 516 10.99 -6.88 32.05
N ARG A 517 9.73 -6.73 31.63
CA ARG A 517 8.69 -7.75 31.76
C ARG A 517 8.85 -8.82 30.70
N VAL A 518 9.06 -10.06 31.12
CA VAL A 518 9.16 -11.20 30.19
C VAL A 518 7.80 -11.54 29.63
N LEU A 519 7.65 -11.48 28.30
CA LEU A 519 6.42 -11.86 27.63
C LEU A 519 6.40 -13.35 27.32
N GLU A 520 7.49 -13.85 26.71
CA GLU A 520 7.66 -15.27 26.43
C GLU A 520 9.13 -15.66 26.31
N GLU A 521 9.41 -16.93 26.60
CA GLU A 521 10.67 -17.62 26.35
C GLU A 521 10.41 -18.84 25.47
N ASN A 522 11.13 -18.92 24.36
CA ASN A 522 10.92 -19.91 23.31
C ASN A 522 12.13 -20.86 23.21
N SER A 523 11.86 -22.14 22.98
CA SER A 523 12.88 -23.16 22.75
C SER A 523 12.71 -23.83 21.40
N TYR A 524 13.82 -24.03 20.69
CA TYR A 524 13.81 -24.58 19.34
C TYR A 524 14.61 -25.87 19.19
N SER A 525 14.21 -26.70 18.22
CA SER A 525 15.03 -27.79 17.66
C SER A 525 15.35 -27.47 16.20
N GLY A 526 16.50 -26.84 15.97
CA GLY A 526 16.79 -26.15 14.71
C GLY A 526 15.82 -24.99 14.57
N GLU A 527 14.92 -25.09 13.60
CA GLU A 527 13.92 -24.07 13.27
C GLU A 527 12.52 -24.34 13.89
N GLN A 528 12.35 -25.50 14.54
CA GLN A 528 11.08 -25.95 15.14
C GLN A 528 10.87 -25.33 16.50
N LEU A 529 9.81 -24.53 16.67
CA LEU A 529 9.36 -24.10 17.99
C LEU A 529 8.86 -25.31 18.78
N THR A 530 9.59 -25.71 19.81
CA THR A 530 9.30 -26.91 20.61
C THR A 530 8.68 -26.60 21.96
N GLU A 531 8.92 -25.40 22.50
CA GLU A 531 8.32 -24.96 23.76
C GLU A 531 8.19 -23.43 23.77
N VAL A 532 7.06 -22.95 24.31
CA VAL A 532 6.80 -21.57 24.67
C VAL A 532 6.49 -21.54 26.16
N VAL A 533 7.18 -20.69 26.91
CA VAL A 533 6.88 -20.39 28.31
C VAL A 533 6.51 -18.91 28.40
N TYR A 534 5.26 -18.64 28.73
CA TYR A 534 4.76 -17.28 28.86
C TYR A 534 5.18 -16.66 30.20
N GLY A 535 5.28 -15.34 30.24
CA GLY A 535 5.59 -14.57 31.45
C GLY A 535 4.65 -14.84 32.63
N ASN A 536 3.39 -15.17 32.34
CA ASN A 536 2.39 -15.53 33.35
C ASN A 536 2.57 -16.96 33.92
N GLY A 537 3.55 -17.71 33.43
CA GLY A 537 3.94 -19.04 33.91
C GLY A 537 3.31 -20.21 33.16
N ASP A 538 2.35 -19.94 32.26
CA ASP A 538 1.78 -20.97 31.40
C ASP A 538 2.78 -21.42 30.35
N ARG A 539 2.69 -22.69 29.93
CA ARG A 539 3.58 -23.25 28.92
C ARG A 539 2.87 -24.13 27.91
N GLN A 540 3.42 -24.14 26.71
CA GLN A 540 3.01 -25.02 25.62
C GLN A 540 4.23 -25.73 25.06
N LYS A 541 4.12 -27.05 24.84
CA LYS A 541 5.14 -27.85 24.16
C LYS A 541 4.58 -28.44 22.89
N MET A 542 5.38 -28.43 21.84
CA MET A 542 5.05 -28.95 20.52
C MET A 542 5.97 -30.12 20.20
N GLU A 543 5.38 -31.25 19.80
CA GLU A 543 6.12 -32.38 19.27
C GLU A 543 5.86 -32.50 17.76
N TYR A 544 6.93 -32.78 17.02
CA TYR A 544 6.87 -32.97 15.58
C TYR A 544 7.33 -34.38 15.19
N ASP A 545 6.80 -34.90 14.09
CA ASP A 545 7.31 -36.14 13.49
C ASP A 545 8.62 -35.91 12.70
N GLU A 546 9.22 -36.97 12.14
CA GLU A 546 10.43 -36.88 11.30
C GLU A 546 10.21 -36.04 10.03
N GLU A 547 8.94 -35.82 9.70
CA GLU A 547 8.44 -35.06 8.58
C GLU A 547 8.03 -33.66 9.05
N GLY A 548 8.33 -33.24 10.27
CA GLY A 548 8.07 -31.87 10.70
C GLY A 548 6.61 -31.47 10.86
N ASN A 549 5.67 -32.41 10.81
CA ASN A 549 4.26 -32.14 11.09
C ASN A 549 4.04 -32.06 12.59
N LEU A 550 3.20 -31.13 13.02
CA LEU A 550 2.84 -31.01 14.44
C LEU A 550 1.97 -32.21 14.83
N VAL A 551 2.51 -33.13 15.62
CA VAL A 551 1.79 -34.36 16.03
C VAL A 551 1.24 -34.27 17.44
N LYS A 552 1.74 -33.36 18.28
CA LYS A 552 1.23 -33.19 19.64
C LYS A 552 1.45 -31.78 20.16
N VAL A 553 0.47 -31.29 20.91
CA VAL A 553 0.60 -30.09 21.75
C VAL A 553 0.27 -30.45 23.20
N ILE A 554 1.16 -30.09 24.11
CA ILE A 554 1.02 -30.28 25.55
C ILE A 554 0.91 -28.90 26.19
N LYS A 555 -0.22 -28.60 26.85
CA LYS A 555 -0.42 -27.35 27.59
C LYS A 555 -0.32 -27.64 29.08
N ASN A 556 0.55 -26.94 29.80
CA ASN A 556 0.69 -27.07 31.26
C ASN A 556 0.81 -28.52 31.77
N ASP A 557 1.63 -29.34 31.08
CA ASP A 557 1.87 -30.78 31.34
C ASP A 557 0.74 -31.75 30.99
N GLU A 558 -0.35 -31.27 30.42
CA GLU A 558 -1.45 -32.09 29.93
C GLU A 558 -1.46 -32.11 28.40
N ILE A 559 -1.68 -33.29 27.81
CA ILE A 559 -1.83 -33.40 26.36
C ILE A 559 -3.13 -32.67 26.00
N ALA A 560 -3.03 -31.63 25.19
CA ALA A 560 -4.19 -30.86 24.72
C ALA A 560 -4.66 -31.39 23.36
N TYR A 561 -3.72 -31.61 22.44
CA TYR A 561 -4.02 -31.96 21.06
C TYR A 561 -3.05 -33.02 20.55
N GLU A 562 -3.54 -33.93 19.72
CA GLU A 562 -2.71 -34.94 19.05
C GLU A 562 -3.22 -35.22 17.64
N TRP A 563 -2.30 -35.29 16.67
CA TRP A 563 -2.60 -35.54 15.27
C TRP A 563 -1.87 -36.81 14.80
N GLU A 564 -2.52 -37.58 13.94
CA GLU A 564 -1.86 -38.61 13.13
C GLU A 564 -1.96 -38.25 11.66
N TYR A 565 -0.85 -38.39 10.95
CA TYR A 565 -0.75 -38.11 9.52
C TYR A 565 -0.42 -39.37 8.73
N GLU A 566 -0.95 -39.46 7.51
CA GLU A 566 -0.45 -40.36 6.47
C GLU A 566 -0.03 -39.54 5.27
N GLU A 567 1.26 -39.60 4.92
CA GLU A 567 1.82 -38.79 3.84
C GLU A 567 1.39 -37.31 3.95
N ASN A 568 1.49 -36.71 5.16
CA ASN A 568 1.17 -35.29 5.46
C ASN A 568 -0.31 -34.93 5.42
N ARG A 569 -1.17 -35.92 5.22
CA ARG A 569 -2.61 -35.71 5.29
C ARG A 569 -3.05 -36.09 6.69
N PRO A 570 -3.70 -35.19 7.44
CA PRO A 570 -4.25 -35.57 8.74
C PRO A 570 -5.24 -36.71 8.53
N LEU A 571 -5.09 -37.80 9.25
CA LEU A 571 -6.08 -38.89 9.30
C LEU A 571 -6.95 -38.77 10.53
N PHE A 572 -6.35 -38.27 11.61
CA PHE A 572 -6.89 -38.27 12.95
C PHE A 572 -6.42 -37.01 13.68
N TYR A 573 -7.35 -36.34 14.37
CA TYR A 573 -7.06 -35.24 15.29
C TYR A 573 -7.87 -35.47 16.56
N HIS A 574 -7.21 -35.54 17.72
CA HIS A 574 -7.83 -35.69 19.02
C HIS A 574 -7.63 -34.41 19.82
N ASP A 575 -8.76 -33.79 20.14
CA ASP A 575 -8.87 -32.70 21.10
C ASP A 575 -9.17 -33.30 22.48
N TYR A 576 -8.14 -33.38 23.32
CA TYR A 576 -8.26 -33.94 24.67
C TYR A 576 -8.93 -32.97 25.65
N LEU A 577 -8.97 -31.67 25.33
CA LEU A 577 -9.62 -30.68 26.18
C LEU A 577 -11.15 -30.81 26.09
N GLU A 578 -11.66 -31.12 24.90
CA GLU A 578 -13.09 -31.30 24.62
C GLU A 578 -13.52 -32.78 24.51
N ASP A 579 -12.59 -33.73 24.59
CA ASP A 579 -12.83 -35.17 24.33
C ASP A 579 -13.45 -35.40 22.94
N LYS A 580 -12.96 -34.68 21.93
CA LYS A 580 -13.44 -34.73 20.53
C LYS A 580 -12.41 -35.35 19.61
N ILE A 581 -12.87 -36.27 18.76
CA ILE A 581 -12.05 -36.96 17.77
C ILE A 581 -12.55 -36.62 16.38
N TYR A 582 -11.69 -36.03 15.58
CA TYR A 582 -11.93 -35.76 14.16
C TYR A 582 -11.21 -36.80 13.31
N THR A 583 -11.94 -37.35 12.35
CA THR A 583 -11.44 -38.30 11.37
C THR A 583 -11.59 -37.72 9.97
N TYR A 584 -10.53 -37.84 9.18
CA TYR A 584 -10.47 -37.28 7.84
C TYR A 584 -10.41 -38.42 6.83
N THR A 585 -11.39 -38.45 5.92
CA THR A 585 -11.45 -39.44 4.86
C THR A 585 -11.10 -38.81 3.53
N TYR A 586 -10.31 -39.53 2.74
CA TYR A 586 -9.89 -39.09 1.42
C TYR A 586 -10.44 -40.01 0.33
N ASP A 587 -10.76 -39.45 -0.84
CA ASP A 587 -11.20 -40.19 -2.01
C ASP A 587 -10.05 -40.96 -2.70
N GLU A 588 -10.37 -41.72 -3.76
CA GLU A 588 -9.38 -42.50 -4.54
C GLU A 588 -8.27 -41.65 -5.19
N ASN A 589 -8.46 -40.32 -5.26
CA ASN A 589 -7.49 -39.38 -5.80
C ASN A 589 -6.75 -38.59 -4.70
N ASN A 590 -6.93 -38.92 -3.43
CA ASN A 590 -6.36 -38.29 -2.25
C ASN A 590 -6.95 -36.91 -1.90
N TYR A 591 -8.22 -36.66 -2.23
CA TYR A 591 -8.95 -35.45 -1.84
C TYR A 591 -9.75 -35.65 -0.59
N LEU A 592 -9.74 -34.63 0.28
CA LEU A 592 -10.58 -34.65 1.45
C LEU A 592 -12.04 -34.78 0.99
N SER A 593 -12.66 -35.90 1.34
CA SER A 593 -14.03 -36.23 0.98
C SER A 593 -14.97 -36.12 2.16
N GLN A 594 -14.45 -36.30 3.38
CA GLN A 594 -15.25 -36.19 4.60
C GLN A 594 -14.39 -35.79 5.79
N ILE A 595 -14.93 -34.94 6.66
CA ILE A 595 -14.49 -34.74 8.05
C ILE A 595 -15.62 -35.25 8.95
N GLN A 596 -15.30 -36.09 9.92
CA GLN A 596 -16.27 -36.59 10.91
C GLN A 596 -15.72 -36.39 12.32
N CYS A 597 -16.49 -35.69 13.15
CA CYS A 597 -16.24 -35.51 14.57
C CYS A 597 -17.01 -36.55 15.41
N SER A 598 -16.46 -36.95 16.56
CA SER A 598 -17.10 -37.89 17.49
C SER A 598 -18.36 -37.35 18.17
N ASP A 599 -18.57 -36.03 18.16
CA ASP A 599 -19.80 -35.38 18.65
C ASP A 599 -20.97 -35.49 17.65
N GLY A 600 -20.72 -35.98 16.44
CA GLY A 600 -21.72 -36.14 15.39
C GLY A 600 -21.71 -35.05 14.33
N PHE A 601 -20.84 -34.04 14.42
CA PHE A 601 -20.62 -33.08 13.34
C PHE A 601 -19.92 -33.76 12.15
N THR A 602 -20.44 -33.55 10.94
CA THR A 602 -19.81 -34.03 9.71
C THR A 602 -19.75 -32.94 8.64
N VAL A 603 -18.68 -32.98 7.85
CA VAL A 603 -18.51 -32.21 6.62
C VAL A 603 -18.32 -33.19 5.49
N ASP A 604 -19.23 -33.21 4.53
CA ASP A 604 -19.21 -34.07 3.37
C ASP A 604 -18.92 -33.24 2.11
N TYR A 605 -17.82 -33.57 1.43
CA TYR A 605 -17.46 -32.94 0.17
C TYR A 605 -17.95 -33.81 -0.99
N SER A 606 -18.87 -33.27 -1.79
CA SER A 606 -19.34 -33.87 -3.04
C SER A 606 -19.13 -32.93 -4.23
N GLY A 607 -19.27 -33.47 -5.44
CA GLY A 607 -19.19 -32.66 -6.65
C GLY A 607 -18.41 -33.29 -7.80
N SER A 608 -18.27 -32.52 -8.87
CA SER A 608 -17.62 -32.93 -10.11
C SER A 608 -16.52 -31.95 -10.49
N ASP A 609 -15.90 -32.15 -11.65
CA ASP A 609 -14.95 -31.23 -12.25
C ASP A 609 -15.48 -29.80 -12.48
N GLU A 610 -16.78 -29.54 -12.30
CA GLU A 610 -17.51 -28.29 -12.59
C GLU A 610 -18.25 -27.65 -11.39
N TYR A 611 -18.47 -28.38 -10.30
CA TYR A 611 -19.22 -27.91 -9.12
C TYR A 611 -18.63 -28.51 -7.84
N GLN A 612 -18.47 -27.70 -6.79
CA GLN A 612 -18.18 -28.17 -5.43
C GLN A 612 -19.43 -28.00 -4.57
N GLU A 613 -19.82 -29.08 -3.94
CA GLU A 613 -20.90 -29.15 -2.97
C GLU A 613 -20.28 -29.53 -1.63
N VAL A 614 -20.65 -28.80 -0.59
CA VAL A 614 -20.27 -29.11 0.78
C VAL A 614 -21.55 -29.26 1.58
N THR A 615 -21.71 -30.38 2.27
CA THR A 615 -22.82 -30.58 3.19
C THR A 615 -22.28 -30.61 4.61
N TYR A 616 -22.79 -29.71 5.45
CA TYR A 616 -22.53 -29.70 6.88
C TYR A 616 -23.71 -30.37 7.58
N SER A 617 -23.45 -31.24 8.55
CA SER A 617 -24.52 -31.94 9.28
C SER A 617 -24.19 -32.09 10.75
N TYR A 618 -25.22 -32.01 11.59
CA TYR A 618 -25.14 -32.26 13.02
C TYR A 618 -26.46 -32.87 13.51
N GLY A 619 -26.43 -34.12 13.97
CA GLY A 619 -27.63 -34.85 14.35
C GLY A 619 -28.56 -35.12 13.16
N GLU A 620 -29.79 -34.61 13.19
CA GLU A 620 -30.76 -34.70 12.08
C GLU A 620 -30.78 -33.43 11.20
N GLU A 621 -30.04 -32.38 11.59
CA GLU A 621 -29.97 -31.10 10.90
C GLU A 621 -28.82 -31.09 9.88
N SER A 622 -29.03 -30.44 8.73
CA SER A 622 -28.00 -30.29 7.70
C SER A 622 -28.24 -29.05 6.83
N ILE A 623 -27.15 -28.40 6.41
CA ILE A 623 -27.18 -27.36 5.37
C ILE A 623 -26.18 -27.73 4.28
N TYR A 624 -26.51 -27.44 3.03
CA TYR A 624 -25.60 -27.63 1.91
C TYR A 624 -25.22 -26.28 1.28
N LYS A 625 -23.96 -26.14 0.91
CA LYS A 625 -23.39 -25.02 0.17
C LYS A 625 -22.96 -25.50 -1.21
N ALA A 626 -23.32 -24.77 -2.26
CA ALA A 626 -22.85 -25.02 -3.62
C ALA A 626 -22.45 -23.71 -4.29
N ILE A 627 -21.37 -23.73 -5.09
CA ILE A 627 -20.86 -22.55 -5.79
C ILE A 627 -20.96 -22.79 -7.30
N ASN A 628 -21.63 -21.87 -8.00
CA ASN A 628 -21.88 -21.87 -9.44
C ASN A 628 -21.30 -20.58 -10.06
N ILE A 629 -20.64 -20.68 -11.21
CA ILE A 629 -20.28 -19.49 -12.01
C ILE A 629 -21.35 -19.36 -13.10
N LEU A 630 -22.12 -18.27 -13.07
CA LEU A 630 -23.21 -18.02 -14.01
C LEU A 630 -22.72 -17.36 -15.29
N GLU A 631 -21.77 -16.42 -15.16
CA GLU A 631 -21.21 -15.63 -16.25
C GLU A 631 -19.72 -15.36 -16.00
N GLU A 632 -18.90 -15.43 -17.04
CA GLU A 632 -17.47 -15.13 -17.01
C GLU A 632 -17.10 -14.55 -18.38
N GLU A 633 -17.09 -13.22 -18.49
CA GLU A 633 -16.57 -12.47 -19.64
C GLU A 633 -15.20 -11.84 -19.31
N GLU A 634 -14.62 -11.05 -20.22
CA GLU A 634 -13.27 -10.49 -20.04
C GLU A 634 -13.19 -9.49 -18.87
N ASP A 635 -14.25 -8.69 -18.74
CA ASP A 635 -14.37 -7.63 -17.75
C ASP A 635 -15.53 -7.87 -16.77
N SER A 636 -16.25 -9.00 -16.86
CA SER A 636 -17.37 -9.30 -15.95
C SER A 636 -17.34 -10.73 -15.40
N LEU A 637 -17.66 -10.89 -14.12
CA LEU A 637 -17.80 -12.19 -13.45
C LEU A 637 -19.08 -12.20 -12.63
N LYS A 638 -19.92 -13.23 -12.85
CA LYS A 638 -21.12 -13.47 -12.05
C LYS A 638 -21.05 -14.83 -11.36
N VAL A 639 -21.01 -14.80 -10.03
CA VAL A 639 -20.92 -16.00 -9.18
C VAL A 639 -22.19 -16.14 -8.36
N GLU A 640 -22.71 -17.35 -8.28
CA GLU A 640 -23.84 -17.73 -7.46
C GLU A 640 -23.39 -18.72 -6.38
N VAL A 641 -23.78 -18.46 -5.12
CA VAL A 641 -23.60 -19.37 -3.99
C VAL A 641 -24.97 -19.78 -3.47
N MET A 642 -25.28 -21.06 -3.61
CA MET A 642 -26.48 -21.66 -3.07
C MET A 642 -26.21 -22.12 -1.63
N ASN A 643 -27.04 -21.70 -0.68
CA ASN A 643 -27.05 -22.16 0.70
C ASN A 643 -28.44 -22.74 0.98
N GLY A 644 -28.62 -24.06 0.89
CA GLY A 644 -29.96 -24.65 0.97
C GLY A 644 -30.82 -24.30 -0.26
N GLU A 645 -32.04 -23.80 -0.06
CA GLU A 645 -32.91 -23.34 -1.16
C GLU A 645 -32.62 -21.90 -1.61
N ASP A 646 -31.68 -21.23 -0.94
CA ASP A 646 -31.39 -19.80 -1.11
C ASP A 646 -30.15 -19.59 -1.98
N THR A 647 -30.14 -18.53 -2.78
CA THR A 647 -29.04 -18.22 -3.71
C THR A 647 -28.52 -16.80 -3.51
N ASN A 648 -27.21 -16.66 -3.35
CA ASN A 648 -26.52 -15.38 -3.25
C ASN A 648 -25.78 -15.15 -4.56
N VAL A 649 -25.96 -14.00 -5.19
CA VAL A 649 -25.32 -13.69 -6.47
C VAL A 649 -24.45 -12.47 -6.32
N MET A 650 -23.24 -12.57 -6.85
CA MET A 650 -22.23 -11.53 -6.87
C MET A 650 -21.88 -11.21 -8.32
N GLU A 651 -21.90 -9.93 -8.68
CA GLU A 651 -21.45 -9.43 -9.97
C GLU A 651 -20.25 -8.50 -9.80
N LEU A 652 -19.23 -8.75 -10.60
CA LEU A 652 -18.03 -7.94 -10.68
C LEU A 652 -17.91 -7.39 -12.09
N GLU A 653 -17.62 -6.11 -12.23
CA GLU A 653 -17.14 -5.49 -13.47
C GLU A 653 -15.75 -4.89 -13.25
N ASN A 654 -14.80 -5.12 -14.15
CA ASN A 654 -13.40 -4.67 -14.03
C ASN A 654 -12.75 -5.03 -12.68
N ASN A 655 -13.08 -6.20 -12.12
CA ASN A 655 -12.68 -6.65 -10.77
C ASN A 655 -13.20 -5.79 -9.60
N THR A 656 -14.19 -4.93 -9.85
CA THR A 656 -14.89 -4.16 -8.82
C THR A 656 -16.25 -4.78 -8.56
N LEU A 657 -16.61 -5.00 -7.30
CA LEU A 657 -17.94 -5.47 -6.92
C LEU A 657 -18.95 -4.37 -7.29
N THR A 658 -19.80 -4.63 -8.27
CA THR A 658 -20.81 -3.68 -8.75
C THR A 658 -22.19 -3.97 -8.17
N SER A 659 -22.52 -5.24 -7.97
CA SER A 659 -23.78 -5.62 -7.31
C SER A 659 -23.64 -6.90 -6.49
N HIS A 660 -24.43 -6.97 -5.42
CA HIS A 660 -24.64 -8.16 -4.62
C HIS A 660 -26.12 -8.27 -4.29
N PHE A 661 -26.72 -9.41 -4.61
CA PHE A 661 -28.12 -9.66 -4.27
C PHE A 661 -28.34 -11.09 -3.77
N VAL A 662 -29.21 -11.21 -2.78
CA VAL A 662 -29.65 -12.46 -2.20
C VAL A 662 -31.06 -12.73 -2.66
N THR A 663 -31.29 -13.93 -3.20
CA THR A 663 -32.61 -14.37 -3.64
C THR A 663 -33.04 -15.62 -2.87
N SER A 664 -34.27 -15.57 -2.36
CA SER A 664 -34.95 -16.68 -1.70
C SER A 664 -36.26 -16.97 -2.45
N GLU A 665 -36.54 -18.23 -2.77
CA GLU A 665 -37.75 -18.63 -3.54
C GLU A 665 -37.98 -17.85 -4.86
N ASN A 666 -36.90 -17.34 -5.50
CA ASN A 666 -36.91 -16.43 -6.67
C ASN A 666 -37.39 -14.99 -6.39
N VAL A 667 -37.33 -14.54 -5.14
CA VAL A 667 -37.55 -13.15 -4.72
C VAL A 667 -36.22 -12.58 -4.27
N THR A 668 -35.82 -11.42 -4.78
CA THR A 668 -34.67 -10.66 -4.24
C THR A 668 -35.05 -10.12 -2.87
N VAL A 669 -34.35 -10.57 -1.83
CA VAL A 669 -34.64 -10.24 -0.42
C VAL A 669 -33.65 -9.26 0.18
N ALA A 670 -32.46 -9.16 -0.40
CA ALA A 670 -31.46 -8.16 -0.07
C ALA A 670 -30.69 -7.82 -1.35
N GLU A 671 -30.50 -6.55 -1.64
CA GLU A 671 -29.75 -6.05 -2.80
C GLU A 671 -28.95 -4.82 -2.41
N SER A 672 -27.70 -4.81 -2.85
CA SER A 672 -26.80 -3.66 -2.77
C SER A 672 -26.12 -3.48 -4.12
N GLU A 673 -26.35 -2.34 -4.75
CA GLU A 673 -25.60 -1.89 -5.94
C GLU A 673 -24.60 -0.82 -5.51
N LYS A 674 -23.43 -0.79 -6.17
CA LYS A 674 -22.36 0.15 -5.88
C LYS A 674 -21.95 0.90 -7.14
N GLU A 675 -21.97 2.23 -7.07
CA GLU A 675 -21.50 3.12 -8.12
C GLU A 675 -20.35 4.00 -7.59
N ILE A 676 -19.33 4.21 -8.42
CA ILE A 676 -18.22 5.13 -8.11
C ILE A 676 -18.46 6.40 -8.92
N THR A 677 -18.53 7.54 -8.24
CA THR A 677 -18.75 8.84 -8.88
C THR A 677 -17.41 9.52 -9.22
N GLU A 678 -17.44 10.54 -10.09
CA GLU A 678 -16.26 11.36 -10.40
C GLU A 678 -15.81 12.26 -9.21
N GLU A 679 -16.61 12.38 -8.15
CA GLU A 679 -16.43 13.34 -7.04
C GLU A 679 -15.75 12.74 -5.78
N GLN A 680 -14.90 11.72 -5.92
CA GLN A 680 -14.34 10.97 -4.77
C GLN A 680 -15.44 10.48 -3.81
N SER A 681 -16.60 10.05 -4.33
CA SER A 681 -17.66 9.45 -3.52
C SER A 681 -18.06 8.06 -4.04
N VAL A 682 -18.56 7.24 -3.12
CA VAL A 682 -19.11 5.92 -3.42
C VAL A 682 -20.57 5.93 -3.03
N GLU A 683 -21.45 5.62 -3.98
CA GLU A 683 -22.87 5.47 -3.72
C GLU A 683 -23.22 3.99 -3.61
N THR A 684 -24.05 3.67 -2.63
CA THR A 684 -24.66 2.35 -2.47
C THR A 684 -26.17 2.49 -2.43
N GLU A 685 -26.87 1.74 -3.28
CA GLU A 685 -28.34 1.70 -3.29
C GLU A 685 -28.80 0.40 -2.63
N LYS A 686 -29.67 0.50 -1.63
CA LYS A 686 -30.20 -0.63 -0.87
C LYS A 686 -31.66 -0.88 -1.23
N ASN A 687 -31.96 -2.09 -1.72
CA ASN A 687 -33.31 -2.53 -2.13
C ASN A 687 -34.08 -1.54 -3.03
N SER A 688 -33.36 -0.73 -3.82
CA SER A 688 -33.90 0.32 -4.70
C SER A 688 -34.78 1.39 -4.01
N GLU A 689 -34.57 1.65 -2.71
CA GLU A 689 -35.36 2.64 -1.94
C GLU A 689 -34.53 3.66 -1.18
N GLU A 690 -33.33 3.29 -0.72
CA GLU A 690 -32.43 4.11 0.11
C GLU A 690 -31.06 4.23 -0.56
N VAL A 691 -30.60 5.47 -0.80
CA VAL A 691 -29.26 5.75 -1.37
C VAL A 691 -28.35 6.23 -0.26
N ILE A 692 -27.25 5.52 -0.03
CA ILE A 692 -26.20 5.89 0.93
C ILE A 692 -24.94 6.29 0.17
N GLU A 693 -24.50 7.52 0.33
CA GLU A 693 -23.29 8.08 -0.26
C GLU A 693 -22.18 8.21 0.81
N TYR A 694 -20.97 7.78 0.46
CA TYR A 694 -19.77 7.91 1.29
C TYR A 694 -18.82 8.87 0.59
N GLN A 695 -18.50 9.98 1.25
CA GLN A 695 -17.54 10.98 0.75
C GLN A 695 -16.23 10.84 1.50
N TYR A 696 -15.12 11.00 0.78
CA TYR A 696 -13.77 10.79 1.31
C TYR A 696 -12.99 12.10 1.41
N ASP A 697 -12.09 12.20 2.39
CA ASP A 697 -11.11 13.30 2.49
C ASP A 697 -9.96 13.11 1.48
N GLU A 698 -9.05 14.09 1.42
CA GLU A 698 -7.87 14.07 0.54
C GLU A 698 -6.92 12.89 0.82
N ASN A 699 -7.00 12.28 2.01
CA ASN A 699 -6.21 11.12 2.44
C ASN A 699 -6.95 9.79 2.20
N GLY A 700 -8.16 9.83 1.63
CA GLY A 700 -8.98 8.66 1.35
C GLY A 700 -9.71 8.07 2.56
N ASN A 701 -9.86 8.81 3.65
CA ASN A 701 -10.72 8.41 4.77
C ASN A 701 -12.17 8.85 4.53
N ILE A 702 -13.16 8.07 4.97
CA ILE A 702 -14.58 8.48 4.92
C ILE A 702 -14.74 9.70 5.83
N ALA A 703 -15.08 10.83 5.23
CA ALA A 703 -15.32 12.10 5.89
C ALA A 703 -16.82 12.34 6.15
N GLU A 704 -17.70 11.93 5.23
CA GLU A 704 -19.15 12.04 5.41
C GLU A 704 -19.88 10.79 4.92
N VAL A 705 -20.99 10.45 5.58
CA VAL A 705 -21.98 9.49 5.11
C VAL A 705 -23.31 10.21 4.98
N LYS A 706 -23.95 10.07 3.83
CA LYS A 706 -25.26 10.68 3.53
C LYS A 706 -26.26 9.60 3.20
N THR A 707 -27.45 9.68 3.77
CA THR A 707 -28.60 8.86 3.40
C THR A 707 -29.63 9.75 2.71
N ASP A 708 -30.00 9.42 1.47
CA ASP A 708 -30.91 10.19 0.61
C ASP A 708 -30.52 11.69 0.53
N GLY A 709 -29.21 11.96 0.44
CA GLY A 709 -28.62 13.30 0.38
C GLY A 709 -28.59 14.06 1.70
N VAL A 710 -29.00 13.45 2.81
CA VAL A 710 -28.91 14.02 4.17
C VAL A 710 -27.70 13.44 4.88
N VAL A 711 -26.79 14.28 5.37
CA VAL A 711 -25.64 13.83 6.18
C VAL A 711 -26.14 13.14 7.45
N THR A 712 -25.83 11.85 7.58
CA THR A 712 -26.18 11.00 8.72
C THR A 712 -24.99 10.76 9.63
N ALA A 713 -23.76 10.80 9.11
CA ALA A 713 -22.54 10.81 9.90
C ALA A 713 -21.45 11.68 9.26
N ALA A 714 -20.58 12.25 10.08
CA ALA A 714 -19.36 12.93 9.64
C ALA A 714 -18.19 12.60 10.57
N TYR A 715 -16.99 12.53 10.01
CA TYR A 715 -15.78 12.11 10.70
C TYR A 715 -14.62 13.05 10.40
N GLU A 716 -13.80 13.32 11.42
CA GLU A 716 -12.53 14.04 11.27
C GLU A 716 -11.39 13.18 11.82
N TYR A 717 -10.23 13.30 11.20
CA TYR A 717 -9.02 12.56 11.53
C TYR A 717 -7.86 13.51 11.83
N ASP A 718 -6.94 13.10 12.69
CA ASP A 718 -5.65 13.79 12.81
C ASP A 718 -4.72 13.47 11.62
N GLY A 719 -3.59 14.15 11.52
CA GLY A 719 -2.59 13.95 10.48
C GLY A 719 -1.90 12.58 10.49
N PHE A 720 -2.08 11.78 11.55
CA PHE A 720 -1.67 10.37 11.58
C PHE A 720 -2.77 9.41 11.10
N GLY A 721 -3.98 9.92 10.88
CA GLY A 721 -5.15 9.18 10.39
C GLY A 721 -6.00 8.57 11.50
N GLN A 722 -5.85 9.01 12.75
CA GLN A 722 -6.64 8.55 13.90
C GLN A 722 -7.96 9.32 13.97
N LEU A 723 -9.06 8.64 14.32
CA LEU A 723 -10.40 9.24 14.38
C LEU A 723 -10.52 10.20 15.59
N ILE A 724 -10.46 11.51 15.37
CA ILE A 724 -10.57 12.52 16.44
C ILE A 724 -12.00 12.99 16.67
N ARG A 725 -12.89 12.87 15.68
CA ARG A 725 -14.29 13.27 15.82
C ARG A 725 -15.24 12.36 15.06
N GLU A 726 -16.37 12.07 15.68
CA GLU A 726 -17.55 11.46 15.08
C GLU A 726 -18.78 12.33 15.38
N ASP A 727 -19.43 12.86 14.35
CA ASP A 727 -20.78 13.42 14.44
C ASP A 727 -21.77 12.37 13.91
N SER A 728 -22.72 11.93 14.73
CA SER A 728 -23.67 10.87 14.39
C SER A 728 -25.11 11.36 14.59
N LEU A 729 -25.84 11.53 13.48
CA LEU A 729 -27.24 11.94 13.49
C LEU A 729 -28.12 10.90 14.20
N GLU A 730 -27.78 9.63 14.01
CA GLU A 730 -28.50 8.48 14.54
C GLU A 730 -28.45 8.44 16.07
N SER A 731 -27.24 8.47 16.63
CA SER A 731 -27.06 8.52 18.09
C SER A 731 -27.49 9.86 18.69
N GLY A 732 -27.57 10.92 17.87
CA GLY A 732 -27.80 12.28 18.32
C GLY A 732 -26.63 12.82 19.14
N THR A 733 -25.40 12.36 18.86
CA THR A 733 -24.19 12.76 19.58
C THR A 733 -23.04 13.22 18.68
N THR A 734 -22.16 14.02 19.26
CA THR A 734 -20.82 14.32 18.73
C THR A 734 -19.81 13.76 19.73
N VAL A 735 -18.89 12.92 19.28
CA VAL A 735 -17.83 12.31 20.11
C VAL A 735 -16.47 12.84 19.67
N ILE A 736 -15.68 13.31 20.63
CA ILE A 736 -14.31 13.79 20.40
C ILE A 736 -13.33 12.88 21.14
N ASN A 737 -12.33 12.37 20.44
CA ASN A 737 -11.27 11.52 21.00
C ASN A 737 -9.94 12.27 21.03
N GLU A 738 -9.17 12.06 22.09
CA GLU A 738 -7.82 12.58 22.26
C GLU A 738 -6.86 11.40 22.42
N TYR A 739 -5.70 11.47 21.78
CA TYR A 739 -4.68 10.42 21.78
C TYR A 739 -3.36 10.95 22.36
N ASP A 740 -2.53 10.06 22.90
CA ASP A 740 -1.11 10.34 23.03
C ASP A 740 -0.37 10.04 21.71
N THR A 741 0.93 10.34 21.67
CA THR A 741 1.77 10.09 20.48
C THR A 741 1.95 8.60 20.16
N GLY A 742 1.55 7.70 21.07
CA GLY A 742 1.65 6.24 20.92
C GLY A 742 0.32 5.61 20.50
N GLY A 743 -0.68 6.43 20.20
CA GLY A 743 -2.02 5.99 19.83
C GLY A 743 -2.81 5.41 21.00
N ASN A 744 -2.43 5.66 22.25
CA ASN A 744 -3.33 5.39 23.37
C ASN A 744 -4.42 6.46 23.42
N ILE A 745 -5.69 6.04 23.46
CA ILE A 745 -6.81 6.95 23.71
C ILE A 745 -6.65 7.50 25.12
N LEU A 746 -6.55 8.82 25.28
CA LEU A 746 -6.46 9.54 26.57
C LEU A 746 -7.84 9.92 27.10
N SER A 747 -8.71 10.39 26.21
CA SER A 747 -10.07 10.76 26.57
C SER A 747 -11.04 10.59 25.41
N SER A 748 -12.31 10.36 25.74
CA SER A 748 -13.42 10.37 24.79
C SER A 748 -14.56 11.19 25.39
N THR A 749 -14.98 12.26 24.71
CA THR A 749 -15.97 13.20 25.22
C THR A 749 -17.21 13.22 24.33
N GLU A 750 -18.34 12.80 24.91
CA GLU A 750 -19.65 12.77 24.25
C GLU A 750 -20.42 14.09 24.48
N TYR A 751 -20.86 14.73 23.41
CA TYR A 751 -21.70 15.92 23.39
C TYR A 751 -23.05 15.62 22.73
N ALA A 752 -24.03 16.50 22.93
CA ALA A 752 -25.23 16.49 22.09
C ALA A 752 -24.84 16.91 20.67
N LEU A 753 -25.41 16.25 19.66
CA LEU A 753 -25.09 16.49 18.25
C LEU A 753 -25.15 17.96 17.88
N ASN A 754 -24.10 18.42 17.19
CA ASN A 754 -24.07 19.75 16.59
C ASN A 754 -23.29 19.72 15.26
N MET A 755 -23.94 19.19 14.22
CA MET A 755 -23.38 19.06 12.89
C MET A 755 -22.78 20.37 12.38
N GLY A 756 -21.50 20.35 12.02
CA GLY A 756 -20.78 21.49 11.44
C GLY A 756 -20.40 22.61 12.40
N ALA A 757 -20.51 22.39 13.72
CA ALA A 757 -19.87 23.26 14.70
C ALA A 757 -18.39 22.90 14.86
N GLU A 758 -17.55 23.90 15.16
CA GLU A 758 -16.16 23.67 15.53
C GLU A 758 -16.08 23.01 16.92
N THR A 759 -15.06 22.18 17.15
CA THR A 759 -14.85 21.48 18.44
C THR A 759 -14.82 22.44 19.63
N ASP A 760 -14.22 23.62 19.48
CA ASP A 760 -14.12 24.67 20.50
C ASP A 760 -15.48 25.28 20.92
N ASP A 761 -16.51 25.15 20.08
CA ASP A 761 -17.85 25.68 20.35
C ASP A 761 -18.76 24.70 21.12
N LEU A 762 -18.32 23.45 21.30
CA LEU A 762 -19.08 22.42 22.01
C LEU A 762 -19.04 22.64 23.52
N ALA A 763 -20.19 22.51 24.19
CA ALA A 763 -20.30 22.73 25.62
C ALA A 763 -21.14 21.65 26.32
N GLY A 764 -20.74 21.29 27.55
CA GLY A 764 -21.49 20.36 28.40
C GLY A 764 -21.28 18.88 28.11
N GLY A 765 -20.17 18.52 27.44
CA GLY A 765 -19.81 17.14 27.15
C GLY A 765 -19.56 16.28 28.39
N LYS A 766 -19.74 14.97 28.23
CA LYS A 766 -19.43 13.95 29.22
C LYS A 766 -18.13 13.26 28.82
N GLN A 767 -17.06 13.55 29.56
CA GLN A 767 -15.75 12.96 29.30
C GLN A 767 -15.60 11.61 30.01
N ILE A 768 -15.06 10.65 29.28
CA ILE A 768 -14.49 9.39 29.76
C ILE A 768 -12.97 9.55 29.70
N VAL A 769 -12.29 9.19 30.79
CA VAL A 769 -10.83 9.31 30.93
C VAL A 769 -10.21 7.92 30.92
N TYR A 770 -9.11 7.79 30.19
CA TYR A 770 -8.26 6.60 30.12
C TYR A 770 -6.95 6.89 30.84
N GLU A 771 -6.48 5.96 31.67
CA GLU A 771 -5.26 6.15 32.47
C GLU A 771 -4.26 5.01 32.23
N TYR A 772 -3.02 5.38 31.94
CA TYR A 772 -1.90 4.49 31.66
C TYR A 772 -0.80 4.72 32.69
N GLY A 773 -0.76 3.87 33.72
CA GLY A 773 0.10 4.05 34.89
C GLY A 773 1.22 3.03 35.04
N ASP A 774 1.36 2.09 34.08
CA ASP A 774 2.40 1.06 34.13
C ASP A 774 3.71 1.62 33.54
N GLN A 775 4.76 1.65 34.37
CA GLN A 775 6.04 2.24 33.98
C GLN A 775 6.86 1.34 33.04
N GLN A 776 6.63 0.03 33.05
CA GLN A 776 7.32 -0.91 32.16
C GLN A 776 6.56 -1.12 30.86
N TRP A 777 5.23 -0.94 30.89
CA TRP A 777 4.35 -1.12 29.74
C TRP A 777 3.22 -0.09 29.67
N GLY A 778 3.58 1.12 29.22
CA GLY A 778 2.70 2.27 29.04
C GLY A 778 1.45 2.05 28.19
N ASP A 779 1.39 1.02 27.33
CA ASP A 779 0.18 0.70 26.56
C ASP A 779 -0.92 -0.01 27.41
N LEU A 780 -0.61 -0.41 28.65
CA LEU A 780 -1.59 -1.05 29.52
C LEU A 780 -2.58 -0.03 30.08
N LEU A 781 -3.87 -0.20 29.76
CA LEU A 781 -4.94 0.65 30.29
C LEU A 781 -5.19 0.30 31.76
N THR A 782 -4.55 1.03 32.67
CA THR A 782 -4.59 0.76 34.11
C THR A 782 -5.87 1.25 34.80
N ALA A 783 -6.58 2.21 34.21
CA ALA A 783 -7.93 2.55 34.63
C ALA A 783 -8.76 3.13 33.47
N TYR A 784 -10.07 2.88 33.54
CA TYR A 784 -11.05 3.44 32.61
C TYR A 784 -12.16 4.12 33.40
N ASN A 785 -12.35 5.42 33.18
CA ASN A 785 -13.28 6.27 33.91
C ASN A 785 -13.14 6.15 35.45
N GLY A 786 -11.90 6.10 35.94
CA GLY A 786 -11.55 5.94 37.35
C GLY A 786 -11.75 4.53 37.93
N ALA A 787 -12.17 3.54 37.12
CA ALA A 787 -12.23 2.15 37.52
C ALA A 787 -10.95 1.42 37.12
N GLU A 788 -10.27 0.85 38.12
CA GLU A 788 -8.98 0.16 38.00
C GLU A 788 -9.09 -1.16 37.20
N ILE A 789 -8.13 -1.34 36.30
CA ILE A 789 -7.87 -2.56 35.53
C ILE A 789 -6.48 -3.10 35.94
N THR A 790 -6.35 -4.41 36.08
CA THR A 790 -5.08 -5.05 36.43
C THR A 790 -4.76 -6.16 35.45
N TYR A 791 -3.48 -6.36 35.15
CA TYR A 791 -3.00 -7.33 34.15
C TYR A 791 -2.11 -8.42 34.76
N ASP A 792 -1.93 -9.52 34.02
CA ASP A 792 -0.83 -10.46 34.22
C ASP A 792 0.47 -9.98 33.55
N GLU A 793 1.53 -10.79 33.64
CA GLU A 793 2.86 -10.48 33.11
C GLU A 793 2.92 -10.42 31.56
N ILE A 794 1.86 -10.80 30.84
CA ILE A 794 1.86 -10.77 29.37
C ILE A 794 0.78 -9.86 28.80
N GLY A 795 0.20 -8.99 29.65
CA GLY A 795 -0.77 -7.99 29.23
C GLY A 795 -2.18 -8.54 29.08
N ASN A 796 -2.53 -9.65 29.74
CA ASN A 796 -3.92 -10.12 29.82
C ASN A 796 -4.62 -9.50 31.05
N PRO A 797 -5.83 -8.94 30.94
CA PRO A 797 -6.53 -8.36 32.08
C PRO A 797 -6.97 -9.46 33.05
N ILE A 798 -6.74 -9.28 34.34
CA ILE A 798 -7.22 -10.14 35.44
C ILE A 798 -8.50 -9.58 36.06
N LYS A 799 -8.61 -8.25 36.13
CA LYS A 799 -9.78 -7.50 36.61
C LYS A 799 -10.00 -6.33 35.67
N TYR A 800 -11.25 -6.10 35.28
CA TYR A 800 -11.64 -5.04 34.35
C TYR A 800 -12.39 -3.89 34.99
N TYR A 801 -12.57 -2.80 34.23
CA TYR A 801 -13.21 -1.57 34.67
C TYR A 801 -14.67 -1.76 35.11
N ASN A 802 -15.38 -2.71 34.48
CA ASN A 802 -16.78 -3.04 34.76
C ASN A 802 -16.94 -4.09 35.87
N GLY A 803 -15.85 -4.47 36.55
CA GLY A 803 -15.85 -5.46 37.62
C GLY A 803 -15.74 -6.92 37.17
N MET A 804 -15.63 -7.17 35.87
CA MET A 804 -15.32 -8.51 35.35
C MET A 804 -13.95 -8.99 35.84
N THR A 805 -13.82 -10.30 36.04
CA THR A 805 -12.52 -10.94 36.30
C THR A 805 -12.29 -12.06 35.32
N PHE A 806 -11.03 -12.27 34.94
CA PHE A 806 -10.66 -13.21 33.89
C PHE A 806 -9.65 -14.24 34.38
N GLU A 807 -9.73 -15.43 33.81
CA GLU A 807 -8.67 -16.44 33.86
C GLU A 807 -8.20 -16.71 32.43
N TRP A 808 -6.89 -16.93 32.28
CA TRP A 808 -6.24 -17.12 30.98
C TRP A 808 -5.41 -18.42 30.99
N ASN A 809 -5.20 -18.99 29.82
CA ASN A 809 -4.26 -20.07 29.55
C ASN A 809 -3.26 -19.59 28.47
N GLY A 810 -2.10 -19.12 28.88
CA GLY A 810 -1.20 -18.33 28.05
C GLY A 810 -1.91 -17.04 27.64
N LYS A 811 -2.12 -16.84 26.34
CA LYS A 811 -2.89 -15.71 25.78
C LYS A 811 -4.37 -16.03 25.51
N GLN A 812 -4.83 -17.27 25.76
CA GLN A 812 -6.22 -17.67 25.48
C GLN A 812 -7.12 -17.40 26.70
N LEU A 813 -8.26 -16.74 26.48
CA LEU A 813 -9.22 -16.45 27.54
C LEU A 813 -9.90 -17.75 28.00
N ALA A 814 -9.63 -18.20 29.21
CA ALA A 814 -10.20 -19.44 29.74
C ALA A 814 -11.58 -19.22 30.36
N SER A 815 -11.76 -18.15 31.13
CA SER A 815 -13.03 -17.83 31.78
C SER A 815 -13.21 -16.34 32.05
N VAL A 816 -14.47 -15.91 32.12
CA VAL A 816 -14.90 -14.57 32.55
C VAL A 816 -15.94 -14.74 33.65
N GLU A 817 -15.75 -14.08 34.78
CA GLU A 817 -16.76 -13.93 35.81
C GLU A 817 -17.33 -12.52 35.78
N ASN A 818 -18.65 -12.40 35.77
CA ASN A 818 -19.37 -11.12 35.87
C ASN A 818 -20.59 -11.24 36.79
N GLU A 819 -21.44 -10.21 36.90
CA GLU A 819 -22.64 -10.26 37.75
C GLU A 819 -23.65 -11.36 37.34
N GLY A 820 -23.61 -11.80 36.08
CA GLY A 820 -24.41 -12.89 35.52
C GLY A 820 -23.84 -14.30 35.77
N GLY A 821 -22.61 -14.40 36.28
CA GLY A 821 -21.93 -15.65 36.61
C GLY A 821 -20.68 -15.91 35.75
N THR A 822 -20.21 -17.15 35.77
CA THR A 822 -19.02 -17.59 35.02
C THR A 822 -19.37 -18.04 33.61
N THR A 823 -18.65 -17.49 32.64
CA THR A 823 -18.54 -18.04 31.28
C THR A 823 -17.18 -18.71 31.12
N THR A 824 -17.15 -19.92 30.59
CA THR A 824 -15.92 -20.66 30.28
C THR A 824 -15.80 -20.90 28.78
N TYR A 825 -14.59 -20.92 28.25
CA TYR A 825 -14.32 -21.05 26.82
C TYR A 825 -13.38 -22.22 26.53
N SER A 826 -13.52 -22.82 25.35
CA SER A 826 -12.62 -23.85 24.85
C SER A 826 -12.21 -23.60 23.40
N TYR A 827 -11.04 -24.12 23.03
CA TYR A 827 -10.36 -23.82 21.77
C TYR A 827 -9.76 -25.08 21.17
N ASN A 828 -9.73 -25.18 19.83
CA ASN A 828 -9.03 -26.23 19.12
C ASN A 828 -7.52 -25.97 19.00
N GLY A 829 -6.79 -26.91 18.37
CA GLY A 829 -5.36 -26.81 18.13
C GLY A 829 -4.90 -25.64 17.24
N ASP A 830 -5.81 -25.08 16.44
CA ASP A 830 -5.56 -23.86 15.64
C ASP A 830 -5.79 -22.57 16.45
N GLY A 831 -6.23 -22.70 17.70
CA GLY A 831 -6.53 -21.57 18.58
C GLY A 831 -7.92 -20.97 18.40
N LEU A 832 -8.79 -21.57 17.57
CA LEU A 832 -10.15 -21.12 17.34
C LEU A 832 -11.10 -21.64 18.43
N ARG A 833 -11.97 -20.76 18.94
CA ARG A 833 -12.96 -21.06 19.97
C ARG A 833 -13.97 -22.09 19.50
N THR A 834 -13.97 -23.27 20.10
CA THR A 834 -14.86 -24.41 19.79
C THR A 834 -16.05 -24.53 20.73
N GLY A 835 -16.01 -23.88 21.89
CA GLY A 835 -17.15 -23.90 22.81
C GLY A 835 -17.16 -22.74 23.79
N LYS A 836 -18.36 -22.47 24.33
CA LYS A 836 -18.56 -21.68 25.53
C LYS A 836 -19.66 -22.25 26.41
N ASN A 837 -19.54 -22.04 27.72
CA ASN A 837 -20.56 -22.39 28.69
C ASN A 837 -20.81 -21.24 29.66
N THR A 838 -22.01 -20.68 29.58
CA THR A 838 -22.45 -19.54 30.40
C THR A 838 -23.57 -20.01 31.32
N ALA A 839 -23.31 -20.10 32.63
CA ALA A 839 -24.31 -20.52 33.62
C ALA A 839 -25.07 -21.85 33.31
N GLY A 840 -24.43 -22.78 32.58
CA GLY A 840 -25.02 -24.06 32.18
C GLY A 840 -25.64 -24.08 30.79
N GLU A 841 -25.63 -22.96 30.05
CA GLU A 841 -25.97 -22.90 28.63
C GLU A 841 -24.73 -23.17 27.78
N GLN A 842 -24.69 -24.33 27.14
CA GLN A 842 -23.57 -24.74 26.30
C GLN A 842 -23.79 -24.31 24.85
N THR A 843 -22.78 -23.66 24.28
CA THR A 843 -22.69 -23.35 22.86
C THR A 843 -21.47 -24.05 22.29
N GLU A 844 -21.64 -24.82 21.21
CA GLU A 844 -20.56 -25.44 20.45
C GLU A 844 -20.42 -24.74 19.10
N TYR A 845 -19.18 -24.51 18.65
CA TYR A 845 -18.87 -23.81 17.41
C TYR A 845 -18.30 -24.78 16.37
N PHE A 846 -18.77 -24.65 15.13
CA PHE A 846 -18.32 -25.47 14.01
C PHE A 846 -17.52 -24.60 13.04
N TRP A 847 -16.28 -25.02 12.78
CA TRP A 847 -15.33 -24.29 11.94
C TRP A 847 -14.96 -25.09 10.70
N GLU A 848 -14.81 -24.39 9.59
CA GLU A 848 -14.19 -24.92 8.38
C GLU A 848 -13.23 -23.89 7.78
N ASN A 849 -11.95 -24.26 7.65
CA ASN A 849 -10.91 -23.40 7.05
C ASN A 849 -10.85 -21.98 7.66
N GLY A 850 -11.07 -21.84 8.97
CA GLY A 850 -11.08 -20.56 9.68
C GLY A 850 -12.42 -19.79 9.61
N ASN A 851 -13.43 -20.31 8.91
CA ASN A 851 -14.77 -19.72 8.87
C ASN A 851 -15.70 -20.39 9.87
N LEU A 852 -16.52 -19.59 10.56
CA LEU A 852 -17.57 -20.08 11.46
C LEU A 852 -18.77 -20.54 10.63
N ILE A 853 -18.91 -21.84 10.40
CA ILE A 853 -19.98 -22.37 9.52
C ILE A 853 -21.29 -22.63 10.28
N GLY A 854 -21.24 -22.77 11.61
CA GLY A 854 -22.43 -22.90 12.43
C GLY A 854 -22.14 -22.97 13.92
N GLU A 855 -23.20 -23.00 14.72
CA GLU A 855 -23.13 -23.18 16.16
C GLU A 855 -24.33 -23.99 16.68
N ASN A 856 -24.15 -24.69 17.80
CA ASN A 856 -25.18 -25.44 18.48
C ASN A 856 -25.40 -24.88 19.88
N ARG A 857 -26.57 -24.25 20.12
CA ARG A 857 -26.97 -23.68 21.41
C ARG A 857 -27.95 -24.62 22.11
N ASN A 858 -27.47 -25.46 23.03
CA ASN A 858 -28.25 -26.44 23.79
C ASN A 858 -29.18 -27.33 22.92
N GLY A 859 -28.69 -27.77 21.76
CA GLY A 859 -29.43 -28.63 20.83
C GLY A 859 -30.16 -27.89 19.71
N ASN A 860 -30.10 -26.55 19.67
CA ASN A 860 -30.61 -25.77 18.55
C ASN A 860 -29.44 -25.34 17.67
N VAL A 861 -29.44 -25.80 16.42
CA VAL A 861 -28.37 -25.51 15.47
C VAL A 861 -28.69 -24.23 14.70
N ILE A 862 -27.71 -23.35 14.60
CA ILE A 862 -27.70 -22.19 13.72
C ILE A 862 -26.63 -22.43 12.66
N TRP A 863 -27.01 -22.36 11.38
CA TRP A 863 -26.08 -22.47 10.27
C TRP A 863 -25.84 -21.09 9.67
N TYR A 864 -24.58 -20.72 9.42
CA TYR A 864 -24.25 -19.46 8.78
C TYR A 864 -24.16 -19.63 7.27
N MET A 865 -24.72 -18.67 6.55
CA MET A 865 -24.73 -18.63 5.09
C MET A 865 -23.67 -17.65 4.61
N TYR A 866 -22.96 -18.00 3.54
CA TYR A 866 -21.86 -17.21 2.99
C TYR A 866 -22.07 -16.91 1.51
N ASP A 867 -21.55 -15.78 1.07
CA ASP A 867 -21.52 -15.36 -0.34
C ASP A 867 -20.26 -15.89 -1.08
N ALA A 868 -20.10 -15.47 -2.34
CA ALA A 868 -18.98 -15.84 -3.22
C ALA A 868 -17.64 -15.25 -2.78
N GLY A 869 -17.66 -14.13 -2.05
CA GLY A 869 -16.49 -13.50 -1.45
C GLY A 869 -16.08 -14.13 -0.12
N ASN A 870 -16.79 -15.19 0.31
CA ASN A 870 -16.64 -15.80 1.62
C ASN A 870 -16.96 -14.84 2.78
N THR A 871 -17.87 -13.90 2.55
CA THR A 871 -18.43 -13.03 3.60
C THR A 871 -19.75 -13.61 4.08
N ILE A 872 -20.07 -13.43 5.36
CA ILE A 872 -21.29 -13.95 5.96
C ILE A 872 -22.53 -13.20 5.45
N ALA A 873 -23.46 -13.87 4.79
CA ALA A 873 -24.63 -13.27 4.15
C ALA A 873 -25.91 -13.41 5.00
N GLY A 874 -25.93 -14.32 5.97
CA GLY A 874 -27.10 -14.56 6.81
C GLY A 874 -26.95 -15.81 7.66
N PHE A 875 -28.06 -16.30 8.21
CA PHE A 875 -28.11 -17.54 8.97
C PHE A 875 -29.45 -18.26 8.85
N GLN A 876 -29.45 -19.56 9.09
CA GLN A 876 -30.65 -20.39 9.18
C GLN A 876 -30.87 -20.84 10.63
N TYR A 877 -32.10 -20.70 11.12
CA TYR A 877 -32.51 -21.09 12.47
C TYR A 877 -33.97 -21.53 12.51
N ASP A 878 -34.25 -22.66 13.19
CA ASP A 878 -35.59 -23.26 13.33
C ASP A 878 -36.33 -23.44 11.97
N GLY A 879 -35.57 -23.83 10.94
CA GLY A 879 -36.08 -24.02 9.58
C GLY A 879 -36.39 -22.74 8.80
N ASN A 880 -36.07 -21.56 9.34
CA ASN A 880 -36.23 -20.27 8.65
C ASN A 880 -34.86 -19.69 8.27
N SER A 881 -34.79 -19.04 7.12
CA SER A 881 -33.62 -18.29 6.67
C SER A 881 -33.76 -16.80 6.97
N TYR A 882 -32.67 -16.20 7.45
CA TYR A 882 -32.53 -14.80 7.78
C TYR A 882 -31.33 -14.22 7.05
N TYR A 883 -31.47 -13.05 6.44
CA TYR A 883 -30.43 -12.44 5.62
C TYR A 883 -29.97 -11.11 6.20
N PHE A 884 -28.69 -10.82 6.03
CA PHE A 884 -28.08 -9.60 6.52
C PHE A 884 -28.01 -8.53 5.43
N ASN A 885 -28.49 -7.35 5.76
CA ASN A 885 -28.09 -6.14 5.03
C ASN A 885 -26.88 -5.53 5.71
N LYS A 886 -25.92 -5.05 4.91
CA LYS A 886 -24.68 -4.46 5.40
C LYS A 886 -24.48 -3.04 4.90
N ASN A 887 -23.79 -2.23 5.69
CA ASN A 887 -23.23 -0.96 5.19
C ASN A 887 -21.93 -1.23 4.40
N LEU A 888 -21.37 -0.17 3.80
CA LEU A 888 -20.16 -0.25 2.99
C LEU A 888 -18.96 -0.79 3.78
N GLN A 889 -18.94 -0.54 5.08
CA GLN A 889 -17.87 -0.94 5.98
C GLN A 889 -18.02 -2.39 6.48
N GLY A 890 -19.13 -3.07 6.17
CA GLY A 890 -19.38 -4.48 6.48
C GLY A 890 -20.18 -4.75 7.76
N ASP A 891 -20.72 -3.72 8.42
CA ASP A 891 -21.58 -3.90 9.61
C ASP A 891 -22.93 -4.47 9.24
N ILE A 892 -23.45 -5.39 10.06
CA ILE A 892 -24.83 -5.87 9.90
C ILE A 892 -25.79 -4.80 10.40
N VAL A 893 -26.43 -4.05 9.50
CA VAL A 893 -27.37 -2.96 9.84
C VAL A 893 -28.82 -3.41 9.93
N SER A 894 -29.21 -4.50 9.25
CA SER A 894 -30.55 -5.09 9.44
C SER A 894 -30.62 -6.58 9.11
N ILE A 895 -31.64 -7.24 9.68
CA ILE A 895 -32.03 -8.61 9.35
C ILE A 895 -33.35 -8.57 8.57
N VAL A 896 -33.42 -9.30 7.46
CA VAL A 896 -34.65 -9.50 6.67
C VAL A 896 -35.03 -10.97 6.61
N ASP A 897 -36.32 -11.25 6.42
CA ASP A 897 -36.82 -12.60 6.17
C ASP A 897 -36.82 -12.99 4.67
N SER A 898 -37.27 -14.21 4.37
CA SER A 898 -37.40 -14.72 2.99
C SER A 898 -38.41 -13.97 2.09
N SER A 899 -39.17 -13.03 2.64
CA SER A 899 -40.04 -12.13 1.89
C SER A 899 -39.42 -10.74 1.65
N GLY A 900 -38.23 -10.48 2.20
CA GLY A 900 -37.57 -9.17 2.18
C GLY A 900 -38.07 -8.22 3.27
N ALA A 901 -38.88 -8.69 4.23
CA ALA A 901 -39.38 -7.83 5.30
C ALA A 901 -38.29 -7.61 6.35
N VAL A 902 -38.02 -6.34 6.69
CA VAL A 902 -37.10 -5.97 7.78
C VAL A 902 -37.67 -6.41 9.13
N LEU A 903 -36.92 -7.27 9.82
CA LEU A 903 -37.29 -7.83 11.13
C LEU A 903 -36.56 -7.18 12.29
N VAL A 904 -35.32 -6.73 12.06
CA VAL A 904 -34.44 -6.13 13.08
C VAL A 904 -33.57 -5.07 12.41
N GLU A 905 -33.37 -3.94 13.07
CA GLU A 905 -32.40 -2.93 12.70
C GLU A 905 -31.39 -2.73 13.84
N TYR A 906 -30.13 -2.58 13.47
CA TYR A 906 -29.03 -2.32 14.40
C TYR A 906 -28.44 -0.94 14.15
N GLU A 907 -28.04 -0.31 15.24
CA GLU A 907 -27.24 0.91 15.24
C GLU A 907 -25.85 0.61 15.80
N TYR A 908 -24.85 1.36 15.32
CA TYR A 908 -23.47 1.31 15.79
C TYR A 908 -22.92 2.74 15.90
N ASP A 909 -22.07 3.00 16.90
CA ASP A 909 -21.10 4.10 16.81
C ASP A 909 -19.89 3.67 15.98
N ALA A 910 -18.96 4.60 15.72
CA ALA A 910 -17.75 4.33 14.94
C ALA A 910 -16.90 3.18 15.52
N TRP A 911 -16.97 2.92 16.82
CA TRP A 911 -16.21 1.89 17.52
C TRP A 911 -16.96 0.56 17.66
N GLY A 912 -18.18 0.47 17.14
CA GLY A 912 -18.97 -0.75 17.09
C GLY A 912 -19.84 -1.01 18.31
N LYS A 913 -20.04 -0.02 19.19
CA LYS A 913 -21.03 -0.16 20.27
C LYS A 913 -22.42 -0.26 19.67
N THR A 914 -23.12 -1.35 19.95
CA THR A 914 -24.33 -1.73 19.23
C THR A 914 -25.60 -1.74 20.09
N THR A 915 -26.72 -1.34 19.49
CA THR A 915 -28.06 -1.53 20.04
C THR A 915 -29.03 -2.05 18.98
N VAL A 916 -30.05 -2.80 19.40
CA VAL A 916 -31.20 -3.09 18.53
C VAL A 916 -32.06 -1.83 18.48
N ALA A 917 -32.00 -1.13 17.36
CA ALA A 917 -32.71 0.12 17.08
C ALA A 917 -34.22 -0.09 17.03
N SER A 918 -34.62 -1.14 16.30
CA SER A 918 -36.03 -1.44 16.02
C SER A 918 -36.22 -2.94 15.72
N GLY A 919 -37.46 -3.42 15.79
CA GLY A 919 -37.83 -4.79 15.41
C GLY A 919 -37.86 -5.81 16.56
N ASP A 920 -37.62 -7.08 16.24
CA ASP A 920 -37.64 -8.20 17.19
C ASP A 920 -36.31 -8.31 17.96
N GLU A 921 -36.28 -7.77 19.18
CA GLU A 921 -35.13 -7.82 20.08
C GLU A 921 -34.66 -9.25 20.41
N THR A 922 -35.56 -10.24 20.40
CA THR A 922 -35.17 -11.64 20.67
C THR A 922 -34.36 -12.19 19.50
N LEU A 923 -34.80 -11.94 18.27
CA LEU A 923 -34.05 -12.30 17.07
C LEU A 923 -32.76 -11.48 16.94
N GLY A 924 -32.81 -10.19 17.28
CA GLY A 924 -31.66 -9.32 17.27
C GLY A 924 -30.55 -9.76 18.23
N ASN A 925 -30.93 -10.27 19.41
CA ASN A 925 -29.99 -10.84 20.37
C ASN A 925 -29.61 -12.30 20.04
N LEU A 926 -30.43 -13.03 19.28
CA LEU A 926 -30.07 -14.35 18.78
C LEU A 926 -28.87 -14.25 17.83
N ASN A 927 -28.86 -13.26 16.94
CA ASN A 927 -27.76 -13.02 16.00
C ASN A 927 -26.49 -12.51 16.71
N PRO A 928 -25.39 -13.29 16.71
CA PRO A 928 -24.12 -12.81 17.26
C PRO A 928 -23.30 -12.03 16.22
N ILE A 929 -23.61 -12.10 14.93
CA ILE A 929 -22.81 -11.50 13.86
C ILE A 929 -23.23 -10.04 13.68
N LYS A 930 -22.39 -9.10 14.09
CA LYS A 930 -22.78 -7.67 14.19
C LYS A 930 -21.78 -6.74 13.50
N TYR A 931 -21.07 -5.91 14.26
CA TYR A 931 -20.08 -4.94 13.77
C TYR A 931 -19.00 -5.64 12.94
N ARG A 932 -18.75 -5.16 11.73
CA ARG A 932 -17.81 -5.70 10.73
C ARG A 932 -17.96 -7.20 10.42
N GLY A 933 -19.09 -7.81 10.79
CA GLY A 933 -19.29 -9.26 10.71
C GLY A 933 -18.62 -10.07 11.83
N TYR A 934 -18.15 -9.42 12.90
CA TYR A 934 -17.57 -10.10 14.07
C TYR A 934 -18.64 -10.78 14.93
N TYR A 935 -18.21 -11.79 15.70
CA TYR A 935 -19.05 -12.49 16.66
C TYR A 935 -19.11 -11.74 17.99
N TYR A 936 -20.28 -11.25 18.39
CA TYR A 936 -20.55 -10.53 19.63
C TYR A 936 -21.06 -11.45 20.73
N ASP A 937 -20.35 -11.51 21.86
CA ASP A 937 -20.77 -12.21 23.06
C ASP A 937 -21.65 -11.30 23.92
N ASN A 938 -22.97 -11.48 23.87
CA ASN A 938 -23.92 -10.65 24.64
C ASN A 938 -23.64 -10.68 26.15
N GLU A 939 -23.13 -11.77 26.69
CA GLU A 939 -22.87 -11.94 28.11
C GLU A 939 -21.67 -11.13 28.62
N THR A 940 -20.69 -10.82 27.76
CA THR A 940 -19.51 -10.02 28.11
C THR A 940 -19.54 -8.62 27.49
N GLY A 941 -20.23 -8.45 26.37
CA GLY A 941 -20.19 -7.24 25.56
C GLY A 941 -18.95 -7.14 24.65
N PHE A 942 -18.20 -8.23 24.48
CA PHE A 942 -16.99 -8.23 23.64
C PHE A 942 -17.25 -8.86 22.26
N TYR A 943 -16.47 -8.40 21.29
CA TYR A 943 -16.35 -9.05 20.00
C TYR A 943 -15.21 -10.07 20.02
N TYR A 944 -15.48 -11.29 19.59
CA TYR A 944 -14.48 -12.33 19.39
C TYR A 944 -13.97 -12.27 17.94
N LEU A 945 -12.69 -11.97 17.77
CA LEU A 945 -12.02 -11.82 16.48
C LEU A 945 -11.07 -12.99 16.22
N GLN A 946 -11.36 -14.20 16.70
CA GLN A 946 -10.47 -15.37 16.56
C GLN A 946 -9.25 -15.36 17.48
N SER A 947 -8.26 -14.50 17.24
CA SER A 947 -7.03 -14.48 18.06
C SER A 947 -7.15 -13.68 19.35
N ARG A 948 -8.04 -12.68 19.37
CA ARG A 948 -8.25 -11.75 20.49
C ARG A 948 -9.72 -11.37 20.66
N TYR A 949 -10.00 -10.71 21.78
CA TYR A 949 -11.29 -10.10 22.08
C TYR A 949 -11.16 -8.58 22.01
N TYR A 950 -12.15 -7.94 21.38
CA TYR A 950 -12.25 -6.49 21.22
C TYR A 950 -13.41 -5.95 22.07
N ASP A 951 -13.15 -4.88 22.84
CA ASP A 951 -14.16 -4.17 23.61
C ASP A 951 -14.48 -2.82 22.96
N ALA A 952 -15.66 -2.73 22.37
CA ALA A 952 -16.15 -1.52 21.73
C ALA A 952 -16.37 -0.35 22.71
N ASN A 953 -16.50 -0.60 24.02
CA ASN A 953 -16.66 0.50 25.00
C ASN A 953 -15.34 1.23 25.27
N THR A 954 -14.22 0.50 25.24
CA THR A 954 -12.89 1.07 25.41
C THR A 954 -12.21 1.37 24.06
N GLY A 955 -12.77 0.90 22.95
CA GLY A 955 -12.17 1.07 21.61
C GLY A 955 -10.87 0.29 21.41
N ARG A 956 -10.62 -0.78 22.19
CA ARG A 956 -9.32 -1.47 22.26
C ARG A 956 -9.46 -2.98 22.40
N PHE A 957 -8.41 -3.72 22.03
CA PHE A 957 -8.28 -5.14 22.34
C PHE A 957 -8.03 -5.35 23.84
N LEU A 958 -8.51 -6.48 24.37
CA LEU A 958 -8.34 -6.84 25.79
C LEU A 958 -6.87 -7.13 26.13
N ASN A 959 -6.17 -7.88 25.26
CA ASN A 959 -4.82 -8.37 25.49
C ASN A 959 -3.87 -8.03 24.32
N ALA A 960 -2.57 -8.05 24.60
CA ALA A 960 -1.53 -7.69 23.64
C ALA A 960 -1.51 -8.63 22.41
N ASP A 961 -1.22 -8.05 21.24
CA ASP A 961 -1.02 -8.78 19.98
C ASP A 961 0.11 -9.83 20.07
N TYR A 962 0.08 -10.79 19.14
CA TYR A 962 1.20 -11.69 18.84
C TYR A 962 2.14 -11.08 17.78
N HIS A 963 1.63 -10.19 16.91
CA HIS A 963 2.41 -9.60 15.84
C HIS A 963 3.20 -8.40 16.34
N LEU A 964 4.47 -8.63 16.58
CA LEU A 964 5.46 -7.60 16.39
C LEU A 964 6.44 -8.20 15.37
N ASP A 965 6.49 -7.63 14.17
CA ASP A 965 7.31 -8.17 13.09
C ASP A 965 8.78 -7.81 13.32
N TYR A 966 9.45 -8.55 14.21
CA TYR A 966 10.80 -8.25 14.68
C TYR A 966 11.93 -8.47 13.68
N GLY A 967 11.61 -9.07 12.53
CA GLY A 967 12.55 -9.09 11.41
C GLY A 967 12.68 -7.71 10.79
N ALA A 968 11.61 -6.89 10.86
CA ALA A 968 11.31 -5.93 9.81
C ALA A 968 11.89 -4.51 9.94
N GLY A 969 12.33 -4.13 11.15
CA GLY A 969 12.50 -2.71 11.49
C GLY A 969 11.17 -1.93 11.55
N ASN A 970 10.02 -2.58 11.33
CA ASN A 970 8.70 -1.98 11.48
C ASN A 970 8.06 -2.51 12.77
N ALA A 971 8.23 -1.79 13.87
CA ALA A 971 7.28 -1.93 14.98
C ALA A 971 5.91 -1.44 14.48
N GLU A 972 4.99 -2.38 14.25
CA GLU A 972 3.57 -2.03 14.11
C GLU A 972 3.02 -1.66 15.49
N GLY A 973 3.25 -0.42 15.90
CA GLY A 973 2.33 0.28 16.76
C GLY A 973 2.13 -0.24 18.19
N ASN A 974 1.10 0.32 18.79
CA ASN A 974 0.58 -0.06 20.09
C ASN A 974 -0.22 -1.38 20.04
N LEU A 975 0.18 -2.33 20.88
CA LEU A 975 -0.26 -3.73 20.85
C LEU A 975 -1.72 -3.99 21.24
N PHE A 976 -2.44 -2.95 21.63
CA PHE A 976 -3.83 -3.02 22.08
C PHE A 976 -4.77 -2.20 21.20
N THR A 977 -4.25 -1.43 20.24
CA THR A 977 -5.08 -0.58 19.37
C THR A 977 -5.97 -1.43 18.47
N TYR A 978 -7.24 -1.06 18.37
CA TYR A 978 -8.12 -1.58 17.34
C TYR A 978 -8.00 -0.71 16.10
N ALA A 979 -7.81 -1.34 14.93
CA ALA A 979 -7.87 -0.64 13.64
C ALA A 979 -6.91 0.56 13.50
N ALA A 980 -5.79 0.60 14.26
CA ALA A 980 -4.89 1.77 14.38
C ALA A 980 -5.64 3.09 14.66
N ASN A 981 -6.65 3.03 15.53
CA ASN A 981 -7.54 4.14 15.89
C ASN A 981 -8.34 4.75 14.71
N ASN A 982 -8.43 4.03 13.59
CA ASN A 982 -9.25 4.39 12.45
C ASN A 982 -10.30 3.31 12.21
N SER A 983 -11.24 3.18 13.15
CA SER A 983 -12.31 2.18 13.13
C SER A 983 -13.29 2.38 11.98
N VAL A 984 -13.36 3.59 11.39
CA VAL A 984 -14.21 3.92 10.25
C VAL A 984 -13.64 3.34 8.96
N MET A 985 -12.32 3.45 8.74
CA MET A 985 -11.68 3.00 7.50
C MET A 985 -11.05 1.62 7.57
N ARG A 986 -10.86 1.05 8.76
CA ARG A 986 -10.10 -0.19 8.94
C ARG A 986 -10.91 -1.24 9.70
N VAL A 987 -10.58 -2.50 9.40
CA VAL A 987 -11.21 -3.70 9.98
C VAL A 987 -10.10 -4.68 10.37
N ASP A 988 -10.26 -5.45 11.43
CA ASP A 988 -9.35 -6.52 11.82
C ASP A 988 -10.08 -7.88 11.74
N PRO A 989 -9.97 -8.61 10.63
CA PRO A 989 -10.74 -9.83 10.40
C PRO A 989 -10.39 -10.99 11.36
N THR A 990 -9.20 -10.97 11.95
CA THR A 990 -8.65 -12.11 12.73
C THR A 990 -8.07 -11.70 14.08
N GLY A 991 -8.23 -10.44 14.46
CA GLY A 991 -7.67 -9.86 15.67
C GLY A 991 -6.15 -9.81 15.66
N GLY A 992 -5.46 -9.97 14.54
CA GLY A 992 -3.98 -10.03 14.50
C GLY A 992 -3.34 -9.03 13.54
N GLN A 993 -4.13 -8.43 12.64
CA GLN A 993 -3.69 -7.34 11.79
C GLN A 993 -4.93 -6.66 11.20
N SER A 994 -4.94 -5.33 11.30
CA SER A 994 -5.98 -4.51 10.69
C SER A 994 -5.66 -4.21 9.22
N VAL A 995 -6.70 -4.15 8.39
CA VAL A 995 -6.63 -3.85 6.96
C VAL A 995 -7.56 -2.67 6.64
N VAL A 996 -7.17 -1.84 5.68
CA VAL A 996 -8.03 -0.76 5.17
C VAL A 996 -9.18 -1.38 4.38
N ILE A 997 -10.40 -0.92 4.62
CA ILE A 997 -11.62 -1.29 3.89
C ILE A 997 -11.42 -0.85 2.44
N THR A 998 -10.97 -1.78 1.60
CA THR A 998 -10.46 -1.46 0.28
C THR A 998 -11.62 -1.43 -0.70
N ILE A 999 -12.08 -0.22 -1.00
CA ILE A 999 -13.22 0.01 -1.91
C ILE A 999 -12.78 0.78 -3.16
N ILE A 1000 -11.56 1.30 -3.15
CA ILE A 1000 -10.80 1.81 -4.30
C ILE A 1000 -9.60 0.89 -4.52
N THR A 1001 -9.83 -0.31 -5.06
CA THR A 1001 -8.76 -1.26 -5.37
C THR A 1001 -8.59 -1.50 -6.86
N VAL A 1002 -8.63 -0.42 -7.65
CA VAL A 1002 -8.06 -0.43 -9.01
C VAL A 1002 -7.18 0.79 -9.27
N VAL A 1003 -7.47 1.98 -8.72
CA VAL A 1003 -6.63 3.16 -9.01
C VAL A 1003 -5.42 3.29 -8.09
N VAL A 1004 -5.50 2.98 -6.79
CA VAL A 1004 -4.33 3.14 -5.90
C VAL A 1004 -3.28 2.04 -6.11
N VAL A 1005 -3.68 0.84 -6.55
CA VAL A 1005 -2.73 -0.23 -6.93
C VAL A 1005 -2.21 -0.02 -8.34
N LEU A 1006 -2.98 0.54 -9.28
CA LEU A 1006 -2.42 0.96 -10.57
C LEU A 1006 -1.55 2.19 -10.43
N VAL A 1007 -1.80 3.10 -9.48
CA VAL A 1007 -0.94 4.25 -9.19
C VAL A 1007 0.29 3.80 -8.41
N LEU A 1008 0.22 2.88 -7.43
CA LEU A 1008 1.41 2.30 -6.77
C LEU A 1008 2.19 1.34 -7.67
N VAL A 1009 1.54 0.60 -8.58
CA VAL A 1009 2.22 -0.25 -9.57
C VAL A 1009 2.71 0.59 -10.75
N SER A 1010 2.06 1.72 -11.08
CA SER A 1010 2.58 2.71 -12.04
C SER A 1010 3.70 3.55 -11.43
N TYR A 1011 3.66 3.77 -10.12
CA TYR A 1011 4.66 4.52 -9.34
C TYR A 1011 5.88 3.65 -9.01
N LEU A 1012 5.68 2.38 -8.63
CA LEU A 1012 6.75 1.37 -8.58
C LEU A 1012 7.22 0.98 -9.98
N SER A 1013 6.46 1.28 -11.04
CA SER A 1013 6.94 1.19 -12.43
C SER A 1013 7.71 2.40 -12.92
N SER A 1014 7.59 3.54 -12.26
CA SER A 1014 8.26 4.78 -12.64
C SER A 1014 9.47 5.12 -11.77
N SER A 1015 9.66 4.45 -10.62
CA SER A 1015 10.74 4.72 -9.66
C SER A 1015 11.85 3.65 -9.58
N PHE A 1016 11.89 2.68 -10.51
CA PHE A 1016 13.03 1.76 -10.66
C PHE A 1016 13.52 1.69 -12.12
N ILE A 1017 14.84 1.83 -12.28
CA ILE A 1017 15.63 1.71 -13.52
C ILE A 1017 15.23 0.42 -14.32
N PRO A 1018 15.37 0.41 -15.65
CA PRO A 1018 14.41 -0.02 -16.67
C PRO A 1018 14.51 -1.44 -17.13
N THR A 1019 15.40 -2.25 -16.53
CA THR A 1019 15.43 -3.68 -16.82
C THR A 1019 14.04 -4.27 -16.60
N TRP A 1020 13.28 -3.58 -15.75
CA TRP A 1020 11.84 -3.42 -15.75
C TRP A 1020 11.19 -3.18 -17.12
N ARG A 1021 11.09 -2.00 -17.76
CA ARG A 1021 10.26 -1.73 -18.98
C ARG A 1021 10.17 -2.80 -20.10
N LYS A 1022 11.24 -3.54 -20.43
CA LYS A 1022 11.21 -4.62 -21.45
C LYS A 1022 10.84 -5.99 -20.87
N ASN A 1023 11.27 -6.28 -19.63
CA ASN A 1023 10.88 -7.48 -18.91
C ASN A 1023 9.60 -7.32 -18.11
N SER A 1024 9.10 -6.11 -17.84
CA SER A 1024 7.86 -5.78 -17.16
C SER A 1024 6.70 -5.81 -18.13
N LYS A 1025 6.91 -5.54 -19.42
CA LYS A 1025 5.98 -5.96 -20.47
C LYS A 1025 5.96 -7.47 -20.62
N LYS A 1026 7.10 -8.17 -20.63
CA LYS A 1026 7.13 -9.65 -20.69
C LYS A 1026 6.71 -10.34 -19.39
N LEU A 1027 6.86 -9.71 -18.23
CA LEU A 1027 6.50 -10.14 -16.88
C LEU A 1027 5.06 -9.73 -16.58
N ALA A 1028 4.55 -8.57 -17.00
CA ALA A 1028 3.11 -8.27 -17.01
C ALA A 1028 2.38 -9.06 -18.09
N GLU A 1029 3.03 -9.45 -19.20
CA GLU A 1029 2.48 -10.43 -20.14
C GLU A 1029 2.69 -11.88 -19.65
N ALA A 1030 3.69 -12.22 -18.84
CA ALA A 1030 3.91 -13.58 -18.30
C ALA A 1030 3.10 -13.79 -17.04
N MET A 1031 3.17 -12.89 -16.07
CA MET A 1031 2.22 -12.71 -14.97
C MET A 1031 0.83 -12.46 -15.52
N GLY A 1032 0.56 -11.64 -16.53
CA GLY A 1032 -0.79 -11.54 -17.13
C GLY A 1032 -1.25 -12.83 -17.82
N ARG A 1033 -0.34 -13.58 -18.45
CA ARG A 1033 -0.61 -14.94 -18.98
C ARG A 1033 -0.70 -16.02 -17.89
N GLU A 1034 -0.17 -15.82 -16.68
CA GLU A 1034 -0.17 -16.80 -15.59
C GLU A 1034 -1.15 -16.45 -14.45
N LEU A 1035 -1.45 -15.18 -14.20
CA LEU A 1035 -2.47 -14.60 -13.31
C LEU A 1035 -3.88 -14.85 -13.87
N THR A 1036 -4.05 -14.86 -15.19
CA THR A 1036 -5.27 -15.41 -15.83
C THR A 1036 -5.51 -16.90 -15.54
N LYS A 1037 -4.58 -17.59 -14.85
CA LYS A 1037 -4.79 -18.98 -14.37
C LYS A 1037 -5.07 -19.10 -12.87
N ILE A 1038 -5.02 -18.01 -12.10
CA ILE A 1038 -5.11 -18.01 -10.63
C ILE A 1038 -5.95 -16.80 -10.19
N GLY A 1039 -7.27 -16.86 -10.46
CA GLY A 1039 -8.17 -15.70 -10.38
C GLY A 1039 -8.95 -15.53 -9.07
N SER A 1040 -8.44 -15.93 -7.90
CA SER A 1040 -9.21 -15.74 -6.65
C SER A 1040 -8.35 -15.48 -5.40
N THR A 1041 -7.15 -14.94 -5.56
CA THR A 1041 -6.13 -14.92 -4.50
C THR A 1041 -5.20 -13.71 -4.60
N LEU A 1042 -5.72 -12.49 -4.51
CA LEU A 1042 -4.87 -11.28 -4.53
C LEU A 1042 -4.73 -10.58 -3.17
N GLY A 1043 -5.75 -10.57 -2.30
CA GLY A 1043 -5.67 -9.87 -1.00
C GLY A 1043 -4.68 -10.49 0.00
N TYR A 1044 -4.75 -11.80 0.20
CA TYR A 1044 -3.88 -12.55 1.13
C TYR A 1044 -2.43 -12.73 0.63
N TYR A 1045 -2.21 -12.66 -0.69
CA TYR A 1045 -0.89 -12.94 -1.28
C TYR A 1045 -0.05 -11.69 -1.48
N LYS A 1046 -0.69 -10.52 -1.55
CA LYS A 1046 0.02 -9.24 -1.52
C LYS A 1046 0.73 -9.07 -0.17
N SER A 1047 0.04 -9.26 0.96
CA SER A 1047 0.66 -9.17 2.29
C SER A 1047 1.76 -10.22 2.54
N LEU A 1048 1.62 -11.43 2.01
CA LEU A 1048 2.64 -12.48 2.10
C LEU A 1048 3.85 -12.26 1.17
N VAL A 1049 3.65 -11.60 0.03
CA VAL A 1049 4.74 -11.18 -0.88
C VAL A 1049 5.44 -9.95 -0.31
N ASP A 1050 4.71 -9.04 0.32
CA ASP A 1050 5.26 -7.89 1.04
C ASP A 1050 6.07 -8.34 2.27
N ALA A 1051 5.62 -9.38 2.99
CA ALA A 1051 6.37 -10.02 4.09
C ALA A 1051 7.61 -10.80 3.60
N LEU A 1052 7.52 -11.50 2.46
CA LEU A 1052 8.69 -12.10 1.77
C LEU A 1052 9.68 -11.04 1.32
N TRP A 1053 9.19 -9.87 0.91
CA TRP A 1053 10.00 -8.75 0.47
C TRP A 1053 10.66 -8.04 1.64
N ALA A 1054 9.97 -7.87 2.78
CA ALA A 1054 10.56 -7.42 4.03
C ALA A 1054 11.68 -8.36 4.52
N ASP A 1055 11.42 -9.67 4.64
CA ASP A 1055 12.44 -10.68 5.03
C ASP A 1055 13.61 -10.74 4.03
N TYR A 1056 13.32 -10.54 2.73
CA TYR A 1056 14.34 -10.43 1.70
C TYR A 1056 15.20 -9.17 1.86
N SER A 1057 14.59 -8.03 2.16
CA SER A 1057 15.26 -6.73 2.35
C SER A 1057 16.19 -6.76 3.57
N GLN A 1058 15.75 -7.38 4.67
CA GLN A 1058 16.58 -7.63 5.87
C GLN A 1058 17.56 -8.80 5.76
N SER A 1059 17.60 -9.53 4.65
CA SER A 1059 18.62 -10.58 4.49
C SER A 1059 19.97 -10.03 3.98
N PHE A 1060 20.00 -8.77 3.50
CA PHE A 1060 21.17 -8.10 2.95
C PHE A 1060 22.15 -7.62 4.03
N ALA A 1061 21.63 -6.91 5.01
CA ALA A 1061 22.04 -6.92 6.41
C ALA A 1061 23.08 -7.97 6.87
N ARG A 1062 22.73 -9.27 6.81
CA ARG A 1062 23.35 -10.30 7.67
C ARG A 1062 24.64 -10.93 7.14
N ALA A 1063 25.25 -10.43 6.06
CA ALA A 1063 26.26 -11.20 5.31
C ALA A 1063 27.73 -10.76 5.56
N LYS A 1064 28.39 -11.31 6.60
CA LYS A 1064 29.84 -11.13 6.89
C LYS A 1064 30.84 -11.78 5.90
N LYS A 1065 30.45 -12.36 4.75
CA LYS A 1065 31.41 -12.91 3.75
C LYS A 1065 30.84 -13.21 2.34
N LYS A 1066 31.51 -12.72 1.30
CA LYS A 1066 31.28 -13.04 -0.14
C LYS A 1066 31.36 -14.56 -0.39
N LEU A 1067 30.25 -15.21 -0.72
CA LEU A 1067 30.19 -16.63 -1.12
C LEU A 1067 30.03 -16.73 -2.64
N THR A 1068 31.12 -16.95 -3.36
CA THR A 1068 31.12 -17.00 -4.83
C THR A 1068 30.68 -18.37 -5.38
N GLY A 1069 29.81 -18.37 -6.40
CA GLY A 1069 29.37 -19.55 -7.15
C GLY A 1069 27.88 -19.84 -7.04
N THR A 1070 27.38 -20.80 -7.80
CA THR A 1070 25.97 -21.22 -7.79
C THR A 1070 25.79 -22.59 -7.12
N GLU A 1071 24.76 -22.70 -6.29
CA GLU A 1071 24.28 -23.95 -5.71
C GLU A 1071 22.83 -24.18 -6.11
N ILE A 1072 22.49 -25.44 -6.40
CA ILE A 1072 21.11 -25.80 -6.74
C ILE A 1072 20.27 -25.71 -5.47
N HIS A 1073 19.43 -24.68 -5.40
CA HIS A 1073 18.42 -24.54 -4.37
C HIS A 1073 17.19 -25.34 -4.72
N HIS A 1074 16.61 -25.97 -3.71
CA HIS A 1074 15.33 -26.64 -3.81
C HIS A 1074 14.26 -25.70 -3.27
N ILE A 1075 13.36 -25.22 -4.13
CA ILE A 1075 12.29 -24.26 -3.78
C ILE A 1075 11.51 -24.80 -2.59
N VAL A 1076 10.92 -25.98 -2.78
CA VAL A 1076 10.53 -26.83 -1.67
C VAL A 1076 11.78 -27.54 -1.21
N ALA A 1077 12.29 -27.11 -0.05
CA ALA A 1077 13.54 -27.59 0.52
C ALA A 1077 13.57 -29.12 0.61
N LYS A 1078 14.76 -29.72 0.50
CA LYS A 1078 14.91 -31.17 0.52
C LYS A 1078 14.89 -31.78 1.93
N GLY A 1079 15.32 -31.02 2.93
CA GLY A 1079 15.49 -31.50 4.31
C GLY A 1079 14.92 -30.60 5.41
N ALA A 1080 14.45 -29.39 5.10
CA ALA A 1080 13.87 -28.49 6.11
C ALA A 1080 12.48 -28.96 6.54
N TYR A 1081 12.21 -29.06 7.84
CA TYR A 1081 10.97 -29.65 8.36
C TYR A 1081 9.71 -28.86 7.93
N LYS A 1082 9.79 -27.52 7.88
CA LYS A 1082 8.67 -26.65 7.48
C LYS A 1082 8.22 -26.88 6.06
N ALA A 1083 9.09 -27.40 5.19
CA ALA A 1083 8.78 -27.68 3.79
C ALA A 1083 8.27 -29.11 3.56
N THR A 1084 8.01 -29.90 4.60
CA THR A 1084 7.62 -31.30 4.41
C THR A 1084 6.25 -31.43 3.77
N GLU A 1085 5.25 -30.70 4.25
CA GLU A 1085 3.89 -30.64 3.67
C GLU A 1085 3.98 -30.42 2.16
N ALA A 1086 4.74 -29.42 1.73
CA ALA A 1086 5.05 -29.17 0.34
C ALA A 1086 5.82 -30.30 -0.36
N ARG A 1087 6.80 -30.96 0.27
CA ARG A 1087 7.49 -32.12 -0.34
C ARG A 1087 6.54 -33.27 -0.61
N LYS A 1088 5.61 -33.55 0.31
CA LYS A 1088 4.64 -34.63 0.11
C LYS A 1088 3.60 -34.24 -0.94
N VAL A 1089 3.23 -32.97 -1.03
CA VAL A 1089 2.49 -32.40 -2.17
C VAL A 1089 3.22 -32.61 -3.50
N LEU A 1090 4.53 -32.34 -3.57
CA LEU A 1090 5.30 -32.59 -4.80
C LEU A 1090 5.25 -34.07 -5.20
N ASN A 1091 5.49 -34.97 -4.24
CA ASN A 1091 5.44 -36.40 -4.47
C ASN A 1091 4.05 -36.88 -4.92
N SER A 1092 2.97 -36.37 -4.29
CA SER A 1092 1.59 -36.78 -4.58
C SER A 1092 1.17 -36.37 -6.00
N VAL A 1093 1.65 -35.24 -6.52
CA VAL A 1093 1.42 -34.81 -7.92
C VAL A 1093 2.44 -35.38 -8.93
N GLY A 1094 3.37 -36.22 -8.46
CA GLY A 1094 4.40 -36.85 -9.28
C GLY A 1094 5.43 -35.84 -9.83
N ILE A 1095 5.76 -34.83 -9.03
CA ILE A 1095 6.91 -33.94 -9.23
C ILE A 1095 7.97 -34.40 -8.23
N SER A 1096 9.07 -34.93 -8.72
CA SER A 1096 10.17 -35.30 -7.82
C SER A 1096 10.68 -34.05 -7.09
N VAL A 1097 11.09 -34.18 -5.82
CA VAL A 1097 11.86 -33.11 -5.15
C VAL A 1097 13.10 -32.75 -5.97
N GLU A 1098 13.64 -33.70 -6.75
CA GLU A 1098 14.74 -33.50 -7.71
C GLU A 1098 14.28 -33.05 -9.11
N SER A 1099 13.03 -32.63 -9.28
CA SER A 1099 12.50 -32.08 -10.53
C SER A 1099 13.18 -30.76 -10.88
N SER A 1100 13.35 -30.47 -12.17
CA SER A 1100 13.81 -29.16 -12.63
C SER A 1100 12.81 -28.03 -12.30
N LEU A 1101 11.54 -28.37 -12.02
CA LEU A 1101 10.53 -27.40 -11.57
C LEU A 1101 10.71 -26.98 -10.11
N ASN A 1102 11.37 -27.81 -9.30
CA ASN A 1102 11.62 -27.53 -7.88
C ASN A 1102 13.08 -27.11 -7.63
N LYS A 1103 13.90 -27.04 -8.67
CA LYS A 1103 15.33 -26.78 -8.55
C LYS A 1103 15.72 -25.57 -9.35
N ILE A 1104 16.32 -24.62 -8.66
CA ILE A 1104 16.79 -23.40 -9.25
C ILE A 1104 18.26 -23.21 -8.88
N PRO A 1105 19.16 -22.99 -9.84
CA PRO A 1105 20.53 -22.61 -9.52
C PRO A 1105 20.52 -21.19 -8.94
N LEU A 1106 20.88 -21.08 -7.67
CA LEU A 1106 20.99 -19.80 -6.98
C LEU A 1106 22.44 -19.50 -6.62
N LYS A 1107 22.79 -18.22 -6.64
CA LYS A 1107 23.99 -17.67 -6.03
C LYS A 1107 24.13 -18.23 -4.60
N LYS A 1108 25.31 -18.71 -4.21
CA LYS A 1108 25.53 -19.40 -2.92
C LYS A 1108 25.14 -18.53 -1.73
N GLY A 1109 25.33 -17.22 -1.82
CA GLY A 1109 24.89 -16.28 -0.79
C GLY A 1109 23.37 -16.31 -0.65
N LEU A 1110 22.63 -16.12 -1.75
CA LEU A 1110 21.17 -16.19 -1.75
C LEU A 1110 20.66 -17.58 -1.33
N HIS A 1111 21.25 -18.65 -1.84
CA HIS A 1111 20.89 -20.02 -1.48
C HIS A 1111 20.92 -20.19 0.05
N LYS A 1112 21.96 -19.71 0.73
CA LYS A 1112 22.04 -19.80 2.19
C LYS A 1112 21.04 -18.87 2.89
N ARG A 1113 20.81 -17.68 2.37
CA ARG A 1113 19.89 -16.67 2.93
C ARG A 1113 18.41 -17.03 2.76
N LEU A 1114 18.07 -17.86 1.78
CA LEU A 1114 16.70 -18.37 1.61
C LEU A 1114 16.38 -19.52 2.56
N HIS A 1115 17.35 -20.09 3.25
CA HIS A 1115 17.08 -21.08 4.28
C HIS A 1115 16.63 -20.39 5.57
N THR A 1116 15.56 -19.59 5.48
CA THR A 1116 14.88 -18.97 6.63
C THR A 1116 13.59 -19.70 6.94
N ASN A 1117 13.24 -19.64 8.23
CA ASN A 1117 11.97 -20.08 8.78
C ASN A 1117 10.75 -19.58 8.01
N MET A 1118 10.77 -18.29 7.66
CA MET A 1118 9.69 -17.61 6.99
C MET A 1118 9.59 -18.09 5.54
N TYR A 1119 10.71 -18.16 4.81
CA TYR A 1119 10.75 -18.69 3.45
C TYR A 1119 10.16 -20.10 3.37
N TYR A 1120 10.58 -21.01 4.24
CA TYR A 1120 10.05 -22.37 4.21
C TYR A 1120 8.57 -22.44 4.56
N LYS A 1121 8.11 -21.67 5.55
CA LYS A 1121 6.69 -21.59 5.94
C LYS A 1121 5.85 -21.10 4.76
N ILE A 1122 6.30 -20.04 4.09
CA ILE A 1122 5.57 -19.43 2.98
C ILE A 1122 5.56 -20.35 1.76
N VAL A 1123 6.70 -20.90 1.35
CA VAL A 1123 6.74 -21.89 0.25
C VAL A 1123 5.86 -23.08 0.58
N ASN A 1124 5.86 -23.52 1.84
CA ASN A 1124 5.03 -24.62 2.29
C ASN A 1124 3.54 -24.32 2.18
N GLU A 1125 3.09 -23.21 2.76
CA GLU A 1125 1.70 -22.75 2.69
C GLU A 1125 1.26 -22.53 1.25
N MET A 1126 2.07 -21.90 0.41
CA MET A 1126 1.75 -21.68 -1.00
C MET A 1126 1.59 -22.99 -1.76
N VAL A 1127 2.53 -23.92 -1.62
CA VAL A 1127 2.49 -25.20 -2.34
C VAL A 1127 1.33 -26.07 -1.85
N VAL A 1128 1.08 -26.12 -0.54
CA VAL A 1128 -0.02 -26.88 0.08
C VAL A 1128 -1.37 -26.28 -0.25
N LYS A 1129 -1.53 -24.95 -0.17
CA LYS A 1129 -2.76 -24.25 -0.53
C LYS A 1129 -3.05 -24.40 -2.01
N CYS A 1130 -2.07 -24.24 -2.91
CA CYS A 1130 -2.25 -24.49 -4.35
C CYS A 1130 -2.57 -25.95 -4.70
N TYR A 1131 -2.09 -26.89 -3.89
CA TYR A 1131 -2.47 -28.29 -3.97
C TYR A 1131 -3.92 -28.51 -3.49
N ASN A 1132 -4.32 -27.88 -2.39
CA ASN A 1132 -5.67 -27.99 -1.81
C ASN A 1132 -6.73 -27.20 -2.60
N MET A 1133 -6.32 -26.22 -3.43
CA MET A 1133 -7.19 -25.47 -4.35
C MET A 1133 -7.83 -26.34 -5.44
N SER A 1134 -7.43 -27.60 -5.59
CA SER A 1134 -8.09 -28.45 -6.56
C SER A 1134 -8.12 -29.90 -6.15
N ASN A 1135 -9.33 -30.45 -6.22
CA ASN A 1135 -9.55 -31.87 -6.03
C ASN A 1135 -9.33 -32.72 -7.31
N ILE A 1136 -8.36 -32.39 -8.18
CA ILE A 1136 -8.06 -33.15 -9.42
C ILE A 1136 -6.55 -33.30 -9.67
N LYS A 1137 -6.02 -34.53 -9.82
CA LYS A 1137 -4.56 -34.78 -9.71
C LYS A 1137 -3.74 -34.10 -10.79
N GLN A 1138 -4.30 -33.98 -12.00
CA GLN A 1138 -3.70 -33.19 -13.08
C GLN A 1138 -3.81 -31.67 -12.86
N ARG A 1139 -4.78 -31.17 -12.08
CA ARG A 1139 -4.92 -29.75 -11.73
C ARG A 1139 -4.05 -29.40 -10.55
N GLN A 1140 -4.02 -30.23 -9.51
CA GLN A 1140 -3.02 -30.13 -8.45
C GLN A 1140 -1.62 -30.12 -9.03
N LYS A 1141 -1.28 -31.06 -9.93
CA LYS A 1141 0.01 -31.01 -10.62
C LYS A 1141 0.22 -29.69 -11.36
N ARG A 1142 -0.82 -29.14 -12.00
CA ARG A 1142 -0.73 -27.87 -12.73
C ARG A 1142 -0.60 -26.65 -11.80
N ASN A 1143 -1.32 -26.63 -10.69
CA ASN A 1143 -1.32 -25.56 -9.69
C ASN A 1143 -0.03 -25.59 -8.87
N VAL A 1144 0.39 -26.79 -8.45
CA VAL A 1144 1.69 -27.02 -7.80
C VAL A 1144 2.84 -26.72 -8.75
N SER A 1145 2.75 -27.10 -10.05
CA SER A 1145 3.76 -26.68 -11.03
C SER A 1145 3.71 -25.17 -11.26
N GLY A 1146 2.52 -24.56 -11.28
CA GLY A 1146 2.34 -23.12 -11.50
C GLY A 1146 2.85 -22.29 -10.34
N VAL A 1147 2.58 -22.69 -9.09
CA VAL A 1147 3.12 -22.03 -7.90
C VAL A 1147 4.61 -22.27 -7.75
N LEU A 1148 5.11 -23.47 -8.08
CA LEU A 1148 6.55 -23.71 -8.18
C LEU A 1148 7.19 -22.87 -9.27
N GLU A 1149 6.52 -22.63 -10.39
CA GLU A 1149 7.00 -21.80 -11.48
C GLU A 1149 6.95 -20.31 -11.12
N ILE A 1150 5.94 -19.88 -10.36
CA ILE A 1150 5.86 -18.54 -9.75
C ILE A 1150 7.02 -18.38 -8.78
N LEU A 1151 7.15 -19.26 -7.78
CA LEU A 1151 8.25 -19.25 -6.82
C LEU A 1151 9.60 -19.37 -7.51
N TYR A 1152 9.73 -20.19 -8.56
CA TYR A 1152 10.93 -20.30 -9.37
C TYR A 1152 11.25 -18.97 -10.02
N ASN A 1153 10.27 -18.29 -10.61
CA ASN A 1153 10.47 -17.00 -11.27
C ASN A 1153 10.73 -15.87 -10.25
N THR A 1154 10.07 -15.90 -9.10
CA THR A 1154 10.34 -15.00 -7.96
C THR A 1154 11.76 -15.20 -7.48
N LEU A 1155 12.15 -16.42 -7.12
CA LEU A 1155 13.50 -16.75 -6.67
C LEU A 1155 14.55 -16.52 -7.75
N LYS A 1156 14.20 -16.67 -9.03
CA LYS A 1156 15.07 -16.30 -10.17
C LYS A 1156 15.23 -14.80 -10.26
N GLY A 1157 14.18 -14.03 -9.97
CA GLY A 1157 14.23 -12.58 -9.79
C GLY A 1157 15.14 -12.20 -8.63
N LEU A 1158 14.89 -12.77 -7.43
CA LEU A 1158 15.74 -12.59 -6.25
C LEU A 1158 17.19 -13.01 -6.52
N ASN A 1159 17.43 -14.08 -7.28
CA ASN A 1159 18.78 -14.52 -7.65
C ASN A 1159 19.53 -13.55 -8.55
N LYS A 1160 18.79 -12.82 -9.38
CA LYS A 1160 19.34 -11.76 -10.22
C LYS A 1160 19.58 -10.49 -9.40
N MET A 1161 18.75 -10.24 -8.40
CA MET A 1161 18.82 -9.08 -7.48
C MET A 1161 19.80 -9.29 -6.32
N ALA A 1162 20.18 -10.53 -5.98
CA ALA A 1162 21.07 -10.83 -4.87
C ALA A 1162 22.53 -10.46 -5.22
N PRO A 1163 23.23 -9.66 -4.37
CA PRO A 1163 24.51 -9.06 -4.72
C PRO A 1163 25.64 -10.09 -4.70
N PHE A 1164 25.47 -11.23 -4.00
CA PHE A 1164 26.42 -12.36 -3.95
C PHE A 1164 25.78 -13.74 -3.92
#